data_AF-A0A935CU30-F1
#
_entry.id   AF-A0A935CU30-F1
#
_cell.length_a   1.000
_cell.length_b   1.000
_cell.length_c   1.000
_cell.angle_alpha   90.00
_cell.angle_beta   90.00
_cell.angle_gamma   90.00
#
_symmetry.space_group_name_H-M   'P 1'
#
loop_
_entity.id
_entity.type
_entity.pdbx_description
1 polymer ?
#
loop_
_entity_poly.entity_id
_entity_poly.type
_entity_poly.pdbx_seq_one_letter_code
_entity_poly.pdbx_strand_id
1 'polypeptide(L)'
;MSPPATPCISIVMPLYNKAGLVQEAIASVQMQQTPDWELLVVDDGSTDAGPMQAREAAASDPRIRVLHQVNQGVSVARNAGLRQARAVVVAFLDADDLWRPGFLSAVLALRELYPTARWWATSYMLQFADAATRVAMLHTHARTATQSLWSDYFLVAARSEPPVCSSAVAVDREVLLSLNGFPTGIASGEDLLTWAKLALAYPLAYDRRPFAVFRVSGIERRPDPDDSVGRAFASLHHDHPGTPGFAAYRAAWHRMRSAMWLRFNESKAARIDADMALRLAPWNPRSAYLWLLCRLPPVVSRRLDTWIRSARAHDAYSTTQCIIRMKYRDHAEFTSHAATTRRGGVPVPVLALAGGLLASYLPMILPAGAAAGSSFLGWMLPLVFALAHLLMYLGRMKFPLMLWVPWIGWVAGYVVLSSAPNALQRGIMLVTPVIVGAAFSTLWVTPGLLDRIDRWITRFLWVFLAAAGIATGLLSKGTLYDTTNFAAGSITASLLACWFATRYVLMRNRRDLLLWLVMTAVPVLANTRTGMIAVALTLPLVLAPWSILRRLLLIAILPVIGLAIFQTDRIQKKMFYSGHGTIDEATTAVINMVTGGGHVDTDFATSGRSVLNDALRRGLDEAYFFGHGSNTTEAISMRITRVAHPHNDWLRLRYEYGLIGTLLFAATILIQIWHGWRAARSIPIPLNIHMYAGISAFLPMAIFMLSDNVILYVAWFGNLQFAMLGLGYAIAHQVCATELRAAT
;
A
#
# COMPACT_ATOMS: atom_id res chain seq x y z
N MET A 1 -5.12 64.78 19.44
CA MET A 1 -4.55 63.43 19.57
C MET A 1 -4.30 62.91 18.17
N SER A 2 -3.07 62.57 17.81
CA SER A 2 -2.78 61.91 16.53
C SER A 2 -3.60 60.63 16.43
N PRO A 3 -4.14 60.25 15.25
CA PRO A 3 -4.82 58.98 15.10
C PRO A 3 -3.88 57.86 15.58
N PRO A 4 -4.39 56.86 16.32
CA PRO A 4 -3.55 55.75 16.75
C PRO A 4 -2.88 55.12 15.51
N ALA A 5 -1.57 54.87 15.60
CA ALA A 5 -0.83 54.26 14.50
C ALA A 5 -1.51 52.95 14.07
N THR A 6 -1.70 52.78 12.76
CA THR A 6 -2.32 51.58 12.19
C THR A 6 -1.37 50.40 12.37
N PRO A 7 -1.78 49.32 13.08
CA PRO A 7 -0.90 48.17 13.29
C PRO A 7 -0.64 47.44 11.98
N CYS A 8 0.53 46.81 11.86
CA CYS A 8 0.86 45.96 10.69
C CYS A 8 -0.09 44.75 10.56
N ILE A 9 -0.61 44.24 11.67
CA ILE A 9 -1.50 43.07 11.72
C ILE A 9 -2.49 43.17 12.89
N SER A 10 -3.76 42.89 12.62
CA SER A 10 -4.81 42.77 13.62
C SER A 10 -5.11 41.30 13.87
N ILE A 11 -5.26 40.90 15.11
CA ILE A 11 -5.51 39.52 15.51
C ILE A 11 -6.92 39.45 16.07
N VAL A 12 -7.75 38.57 15.56
CA VAL A 12 -9.12 38.37 16.06
C VAL A 12 -9.19 37.05 16.81
N MET A 13 -9.55 37.13 18.10
CA MET A 13 -9.68 35.99 18.99
C MET A 13 -11.13 35.87 19.48
N PRO A 14 -11.95 34.96 18.92
CA PRO A 14 -13.27 34.70 19.47
C PRO A 14 -13.15 33.98 20.81
N LEU A 15 -13.85 34.50 21.82
CA LEU A 15 -13.85 33.98 23.19
C LEU A 15 -15.28 33.59 23.58
N TYR A 16 -15.47 32.30 23.89
CA TYR A 16 -16.70 31.81 24.51
C TYR A 16 -16.38 30.67 25.48
N ASN A 17 -16.51 30.92 26.77
CA ASN A 17 -16.30 29.93 27.83
C ASN A 17 -14.94 29.20 27.78
N LYS A 18 -13.84 29.97 27.74
CA LYS A 18 -12.45 29.47 27.67
C LYS A 18 -11.54 29.99 28.80
N ALA A 19 -12.07 30.24 29.99
CA ALA A 19 -11.29 30.73 31.14
C ALA A 19 -10.05 29.87 31.47
N GLY A 20 -10.09 28.57 31.17
CA GLY A 20 -8.96 27.67 31.41
C GLY A 20 -7.81 27.79 30.39
N LEU A 21 -8.00 28.50 29.27
CA LEU A 21 -7.05 28.48 28.14
C LEU A 21 -6.73 29.87 27.56
N VAL A 22 -7.63 30.85 27.71
CA VAL A 22 -7.52 32.16 27.05
C VAL A 22 -6.28 32.95 27.48
N GLN A 23 -5.85 32.83 28.75
CA GLN A 23 -4.64 33.51 29.22
C GLN A 23 -3.39 33.01 28.47
N GLU A 24 -3.29 31.70 28.21
CA GLU A 24 -2.18 31.13 27.45
C GLU A 24 -2.22 31.55 25.97
N ALA A 25 -3.43 31.61 25.39
CA ALA A 25 -3.61 32.09 24.02
C ALA A 25 -3.17 33.55 23.88
N ILE A 26 -3.58 34.43 24.79
CA ILE A 26 -3.17 35.84 24.83
C ILE A 26 -1.65 35.95 25.05
N ALA A 27 -1.08 35.22 26.00
CA ALA A 27 0.36 35.22 26.25
C ALA A 27 1.15 34.79 24.99
N SER A 28 0.63 33.84 24.21
CA SER A 28 1.26 33.39 22.96
C SER A 28 1.33 34.47 21.88
N VAL A 29 0.36 35.40 21.88
CA VAL A 29 0.37 36.61 21.04
C VAL A 29 1.40 37.61 21.58
N GLN A 30 1.41 37.85 22.89
CA GLN A 30 2.34 38.79 23.52
C GLN A 30 3.81 38.42 23.33
N MET A 31 4.11 37.12 23.21
CA MET A 31 5.45 36.58 22.94
C MET A 31 5.91 36.66 21.47
N GLN A 32 5.09 37.17 20.55
CA GLN A 32 5.49 37.32 19.15
C GLN A 32 6.59 38.38 19.00
N GLN A 33 7.59 38.11 18.16
CA GLN A 33 8.71 39.04 17.97
C GLN A 33 8.35 40.29 17.18
N THR A 34 7.26 40.26 16.41
CA THR A 34 6.72 41.43 15.72
C THR A 34 6.07 42.34 16.79
N PRO A 35 6.53 43.58 17.01
CA PRO A 35 6.00 44.41 18.09
C PRO A 35 4.69 45.13 17.73
N ASP A 36 4.47 45.39 16.43
CA ASP A 36 3.38 46.20 15.91
C ASP A 36 2.17 45.35 15.49
N TRP A 37 1.30 45.08 16.46
CA TRP A 37 0.03 44.36 16.28
C TRP A 37 -1.03 44.90 17.23
N GLU A 38 -2.29 44.61 16.93
CA GLU A 38 -3.39 44.70 17.89
C GLU A 38 -4.08 43.34 18.05
N LEU A 39 -4.59 43.06 19.25
CA LEU A 39 -5.38 41.87 19.56
C LEU A 39 -6.80 42.27 19.94
N LEU A 40 -7.78 41.80 19.17
CA LEU A 40 -9.20 41.95 19.40
C LEU A 40 -9.76 40.66 20.00
N VAL A 41 -9.92 40.63 21.32
CA VAL A 41 -10.60 39.52 22.01
C VAL A 41 -12.10 39.81 21.96
N VAL A 42 -12.85 38.99 21.24
CA VAL A 42 -14.30 39.15 21.06
C VAL A 42 -15.02 38.16 21.96
N ASP A 43 -15.46 38.63 23.12
CA ASP A 43 -16.30 37.86 24.04
C ASP A 43 -17.72 37.73 23.49
N ASP A 44 -18.07 36.51 23.10
CA ASP A 44 -19.36 36.11 22.53
C ASP A 44 -20.34 35.67 23.63
N GLY A 45 -20.45 36.46 24.70
CA GLY A 45 -21.38 36.22 25.80
C GLY A 45 -20.96 35.08 26.73
N SER A 46 -19.67 35.00 27.08
CA SER A 46 -19.17 34.00 28.03
C SER A 46 -19.79 34.15 29.42
N THR A 47 -19.97 33.03 30.10
CA THR A 47 -20.49 32.93 31.48
C THR A 47 -19.41 32.54 32.49
N ASP A 48 -18.19 32.28 32.05
CA ASP A 48 -17.05 31.94 32.89
C ASP A 48 -16.14 33.16 33.16
N ALA A 49 -14.97 32.93 33.77
CA ALA A 49 -14.01 33.98 34.08
C ALA A 49 -13.20 34.49 32.87
N GLY A 50 -13.40 33.94 31.66
CA GLY A 50 -12.60 34.28 30.48
C GLY A 50 -12.61 35.77 30.12
N PRO A 51 -13.77 36.46 30.11
CA PRO A 51 -13.83 37.89 29.81
C PRO A 51 -13.09 38.75 30.85
N MET A 52 -13.09 38.34 32.12
CA MET A 52 -12.34 39.01 33.18
C MET A 52 -10.84 38.92 32.90
N GLN A 53 -10.34 37.72 32.62
CA GLN A 53 -8.93 37.48 32.28
C GLN A 53 -8.48 38.26 31.04
N ALA A 54 -9.33 38.36 30.02
CA ALA A 54 -9.04 39.15 28.83
C ALA A 54 -8.97 40.66 29.13
N ARG A 55 -9.82 41.17 30.05
CA ARG A 55 -9.79 42.57 30.49
C ARG A 55 -8.55 42.89 31.33
N GLU A 56 -8.10 41.96 32.17
CA GLU A 56 -6.84 42.08 32.90
C GLU A 56 -5.64 42.17 31.96
N ALA A 57 -5.63 41.35 30.90
CA ALA A 57 -4.62 41.44 29.85
C ALA A 57 -4.67 42.79 29.11
N ALA A 58 -5.87 43.28 28.78
CA ALA A 58 -6.04 44.60 28.15
C ALA A 58 -5.64 45.78 29.05
N ALA A 59 -5.79 45.65 30.37
CA ALA A 59 -5.32 46.65 31.32
C ALA A 59 -3.78 46.70 31.41
N SER A 60 -3.10 45.58 31.15
CA SER A 60 -1.63 45.47 31.20
C SER A 60 -0.94 45.69 29.85
N ASP A 61 -1.61 45.48 28.72
CA ASP A 61 -1.07 45.67 27.38
C ASP A 61 -2.05 46.45 26.49
N PRO A 62 -1.76 47.74 26.16
CA PRO A 62 -2.68 48.60 25.41
C PRO A 62 -2.91 48.17 23.97
N ARG A 63 -2.16 47.18 23.46
CA ARG A 63 -2.39 46.56 22.15
C ARG A 63 -3.59 45.62 22.16
N ILE A 64 -4.10 45.24 23.33
CA ILE A 64 -5.22 44.32 23.50
C ILE A 64 -6.51 45.11 23.74
N ARG A 65 -7.57 44.76 23.00
CA ARG A 65 -8.90 45.34 23.10
C ARG A 65 -9.93 44.23 23.25
N VAL A 66 -10.79 44.36 24.26
CA VAL A 66 -11.89 43.42 24.49
C VAL A 66 -13.18 44.01 23.93
N LEU A 67 -13.84 43.24 23.05
CA LEU A 67 -15.15 43.54 22.51
C LEU A 67 -16.15 42.56 23.13
N HIS A 68 -17.35 43.02 23.47
CA HIS A 68 -18.40 42.17 24.03
C HIS A 68 -19.62 42.18 23.12
N GLN A 69 -20.23 41.02 22.96
CA GLN A 69 -21.52 40.84 22.30
C GLN A 69 -22.32 39.74 23.00
N VAL A 70 -23.64 39.72 22.78
CA VAL A 70 -24.48 38.57 23.14
C VAL A 70 -24.11 37.38 22.26
N ASN A 71 -24.09 36.17 22.84
CA ASN A 71 -23.72 34.92 22.15
C ASN A 71 -24.51 34.73 20.86
N GLN A 72 -23.79 34.78 19.74
CA GLN A 72 -24.33 34.60 18.38
C GLN A 72 -23.50 33.62 17.53
N GLY A 73 -22.51 32.97 18.14
CA GLY A 73 -21.65 31.99 17.52
C GLY A 73 -20.36 32.56 16.93
N VAL A 74 -19.39 31.66 16.77
CA VAL A 74 -18.00 31.98 16.41
C VAL A 74 -17.85 32.83 15.14
N SER A 75 -18.65 32.59 14.10
CA SER A 75 -18.60 33.39 12.87
C SER A 75 -18.97 34.84 13.12
N VAL A 76 -19.98 35.10 13.96
CA VAL A 76 -20.42 36.46 14.27
C VAL A 76 -19.35 37.18 15.07
N ALA A 77 -18.74 36.50 16.06
CA ALA A 77 -17.62 37.03 16.83
C ALA A 77 -16.40 37.35 15.95
N ARG A 78 -15.99 36.42 15.06
CA ARG A 78 -14.90 36.65 14.10
C ARG A 78 -15.19 37.83 13.16
N ASN A 79 -16.43 37.93 12.66
CA ASN A 79 -16.84 39.05 11.80
C ASN A 79 -16.91 40.39 12.54
N ALA A 80 -17.31 40.39 13.82
CA ALA A 80 -17.28 41.59 14.66
C ALA A 80 -15.84 42.08 14.86
N GLY A 81 -14.92 41.17 15.16
CA GLY A 81 -13.49 41.47 15.22
C GLY A 81 -12.94 41.96 13.88
N LEU A 82 -13.27 41.29 12.77
CA LEU A 82 -12.85 41.69 11.42
C LEU A 82 -13.27 43.14 11.07
N ARG A 83 -14.51 43.52 11.42
CA ARG A 83 -14.99 44.90 11.20
C ARG A 83 -14.24 45.93 12.06
N GLN A 84 -13.84 45.55 13.26
CA GLN A 84 -13.16 46.41 14.23
C GLN A 84 -11.62 46.43 14.08
N ALA A 85 -11.08 45.51 13.27
CA ALA A 85 -9.67 45.47 12.91
C ALA A 85 -9.26 46.72 12.14
N ARG A 86 -8.12 47.29 12.53
CA ARG A 86 -7.52 48.49 11.93
C ARG A 86 -6.48 48.16 10.88
N ALA A 87 -5.80 47.01 10.99
CA ALA A 87 -4.78 46.58 10.03
C ALA A 87 -5.40 46.09 8.72
N VAL A 88 -4.62 46.19 7.65
CA VAL A 88 -4.93 45.57 6.35
C VAL A 88 -4.84 44.04 6.44
N VAL A 89 -3.95 43.50 7.28
CA VAL A 89 -3.79 42.05 7.49
C VAL A 89 -4.50 41.65 8.76
N VAL A 90 -5.42 40.69 8.66
CA VAL A 90 -6.16 40.16 9.81
C VAL A 90 -5.84 38.69 9.99
N ALA A 91 -5.25 38.33 11.12
CA ALA A 91 -5.03 36.95 11.56
C ALA A 91 -6.10 36.51 12.55
N PHE A 92 -6.30 35.20 12.64
CA PHE A 92 -7.27 34.60 13.55
C PHE A 92 -6.56 33.62 14.49
N LEU A 93 -6.98 33.62 15.76
CA LEU A 93 -6.48 32.71 16.80
C LEU A 93 -7.63 32.35 17.73
N ASP A 94 -8.04 31.09 17.78
CA ASP A 94 -9.08 30.67 18.71
C ASP A 94 -8.56 30.68 20.17
N ALA A 95 -9.43 31.02 21.12
CA ALA A 95 -9.05 31.22 22.53
C ALA A 95 -8.59 29.94 23.26
N ASP A 96 -8.66 28.77 22.61
CA ASP A 96 -8.11 27.50 23.08
C ASP A 96 -6.84 27.04 22.35
N ASP A 97 -6.38 27.77 21.35
CA ASP A 97 -5.17 27.47 20.57
C ASP A 97 -3.98 28.33 20.98
N LEU A 98 -2.79 28.03 20.44
CA LEU A 98 -1.57 28.80 20.70
C LEU A 98 -0.81 29.14 19.42
N TRP A 99 -0.09 30.25 19.46
CA TRP A 99 0.99 30.51 18.50
C TRP A 99 2.37 30.21 19.08
N ARG A 100 3.25 29.74 18.21
CA ARG A 100 4.68 29.65 18.47
C ARG A 100 5.35 30.95 18.05
N PRO A 101 6.57 31.24 18.58
CA PRO A 101 7.33 32.39 18.12
C PRO A 101 7.52 32.36 16.60
N GLY A 102 7.24 33.49 15.95
CA GLY A 102 7.48 33.70 14.52
C GLY A 102 6.24 33.58 13.62
N PHE A 103 5.03 33.36 14.17
CA PHE A 103 3.81 33.31 13.35
C PHE A 103 3.56 34.63 12.62
N LEU A 104 3.58 35.76 13.34
CA LEU A 104 3.30 37.08 12.75
C LEU A 104 4.35 37.46 11.69
N SER A 105 5.64 37.23 11.98
CA SER A 105 6.70 37.51 11.02
C SER A 105 6.65 36.60 9.79
N ALA A 106 6.26 35.33 9.94
CA ALA A 106 6.07 34.42 8.82
C ALA A 106 4.93 34.89 7.90
N VAL A 107 3.79 35.32 8.46
CA VAL A 107 2.67 35.88 7.68
C VAL A 107 3.10 37.13 6.90
N LEU A 108 3.78 38.07 7.56
CA LEU A 108 4.24 39.30 6.92
C LEU A 108 5.27 39.00 5.81
N ALA A 109 6.18 38.05 6.03
CA ALA A 109 7.12 37.61 5.03
C ALA A 109 6.43 36.97 3.81
N LEU A 110 5.40 36.13 4.03
CA LEU A 110 4.62 35.55 2.93
C LEU A 110 3.89 36.63 2.11
N ARG A 111 3.39 37.69 2.77
CA ARG A 111 2.76 38.83 2.09
C ARG A 111 3.74 39.58 1.20
N GLU A 112 4.96 39.81 1.69
CA GLU A 112 6.01 40.48 0.92
C GLU A 112 6.50 39.63 -0.26
N LEU A 113 6.74 38.33 -0.03
CA LEU A 113 7.21 37.39 -1.05
C LEU A 113 6.17 37.11 -2.14
N TYR A 114 4.89 37.15 -1.79
CA TYR A 114 3.79 36.81 -2.69
C TYR A 114 2.72 37.92 -2.73
N PRO A 115 3.02 39.07 -3.38
CA PRO A 115 2.11 40.22 -3.40
C PRO A 115 0.81 39.98 -4.17
N THR A 116 0.69 38.88 -4.93
CA THR A 116 -0.54 38.45 -5.60
C THR A 116 -1.47 37.63 -4.70
N ALA A 117 -0.97 37.11 -3.58
CA ALA A 117 -1.80 36.45 -2.58
C ALA A 117 -2.61 37.48 -1.78
N ARG A 118 -3.79 37.06 -1.33
CA ARG A 118 -4.65 37.84 -0.40
C ARG A 118 -4.96 37.09 0.89
N TRP A 119 -4.37 35.92 1.04
CA TRP A 119 -4.45 35.11 2.23
C TRP A 119 -3.20 34.26 2.36
N TRP A 120 -2.79 34.10 3.61
CA TRP A 120 -1.52 33.54 4.02
C TRP A 120 -1.76 32.55 5.14
N ALA A 121 -1.12 31.39 5.07
CA ALA A 121 -1.24 30.41 6.14
C ALA A 121 0.09 29.73 6.44
N THR A 122 0.20 29.20 7.64
CA THR A 122 1.30 28.35 8.04
C THR A 122 0.80 26.95 8.32
N SER A 123 1.72 25.98 8.35
CA SER A 123 1.43 24.70 8.98
C SER A 123 1.13 24.89 10.47
N TYR A 124 0.60 23.84 11.09
CA TYR A 124 0.26 23.83 12.50
C TYR A 124 0.53 22.46 13.11
N MET A 125 0.69 22.45 14.44
CA MET A 125 0.74 21.24 15.23
C MET A 125 -0.64 20.91 15.79
N LEU A 126 -0.96 19.63 15.88
CA LEU A 126 -2.10 19.09 16.59
C LEU A 126 -1.65 18.66 17.98
N GLN A 127 -2.25 19.22 19.02
CA GLN A 127 -2.03 18.83 20.42
C GLN A 127 -3.23 18.02 20.91
N PHE A 128 -2.99 16.77 21.31
CA PHE A 128 -4.02 15.86 21.83
C PHE A 128 -4.12 15.95 23.36
N ALA A 129 -5.20 15.37 23.92
CA ALA A 129 -5.47 15.40 25.36
C ALA A 129 -4.37 14.78 26.25
N ASP A 130 -3.51 13.91 25.71
CA ASP A 130 -2.33 13.35 26.39
C ASP A 130 -1.08 14.23 26.22
N ALA A 131 -1.26 15.48 25.82
CA ALA A 131 -0.21 16.46 25.49
C ALA A 131 0.71 16.05 24.32
N ALA A 132 0.47 14.93 23.65
CA ALA A 132 1.23 14.55 22.46
C ALA A 132 0.99 15.55 21.32
N THR A 133 2.06 15.95 20.64
CA THR A 133 2.00 16.87 19.51
C THR A 133 2.50 16.23 18.22
N ARG A 134 1.93 16.66 17.08
CA ARG A 134 2.45 16.32 15.75
C ARG A 134 2.11 17.41 14.74
N VAL A 135 2.86 17.49 13.64
CA VAL A 135 2.52 18.38 12.52
C VAL A 135 1.30 17.86 11.75
N ALA A 136 0.45 18.78 11.29
CA ALA A 136 -0.66 18.47 10.38
C ALA A 136 -0.12 17.90 9.07
N MET A 137 -0.70 16.79 8.60
CA MET A 137 -0.15 16.08 7.45
C MET A 137 -0.69 16.60 6.13
N LEU A 138 0.24 17.03 5.27
CA LEU A 138 -0.01 17.51 3.92
C LEU A 138 0.50 16.51 2.88
N HIS A 139 -0.39 16.03 2.01
CA HIS A 139 -0.05 15.16 0.89
C HIS A 139 0.17 15.97 -0.40
N THR A 140 1.32 16.63 -0.49
CA THR A 140 1.75 17.42 -1.67
C THR A 140 2.82 16.66 -2.47
N HIS A 141 2.55 16.27 -3.72
CA HIS A 141 3.43 15.39 -4.51
C HIS A 141 4.73 16.05 -5.07
N ALA A 142 4.96 17.35 -4.91
CA ALA A 142 6.02 18.02 -5.68
C ALA A 142 6.63 19.30 -5.08
N ARG A 143 6.36 19.63 -3.80
CA ARG A 143 6.76 20.94 -3.23
C ARG A 143 7.86 20.76 -2.17
N THR A 144 9.09 21.12 -2.55
CA THR A 144 10.27 21.12 -1.66
C THR A 144 10.51 22.45 -0.96
N ALA A 145 9.98 23.56 -1.50
CA ALA A 145 10.16 24.88 -0.92
C ALA A 145 9.40 25.04 0.41
N THR A 146 10.06 25.63 1.40
CA THR A 146 9.48 25.96 2.72
C THR A 146 8.27 26.89 2.59
N GLN A 147 8.39 27.89 1.72
CA GLN A 147 7.35 28.87 1.42
C GLN A 147 6.96 28.74 -0.06
N SER A 148 5.66 28.79 -0.36
CA SER A 148 5.19 28.62 -1.74
C SER A 148 3.80 29.20 -1.98
N LEU A 149 3.49 29.52 -3.24
CA LEU A 149 2.18 29.98 -3.69
C LEU A 149 1.36 28.80 -4.26
N TRP A 150 0.10 28.67 -3.83
CA TRP A 150 -0.77 27.52 -4.10
C TRP A 150 -2.00 27.99 -4.89
N SER A 151 -2.07 27.58 -6.16
CA SER A 151 -3.27 27.71 -7.01
C SER A 151 -4.14 26.44 -7.00
N ASP A 152 -3.67 25.38 -6.35
CA ASP A 152 -4.23 24.03 -6.33
C ASP A 152 -4.75 23.63 -4.94
N TYR A 153 -5.16 24.62 -4.12
CA TYR A 153 -5.63 24.43 -2.74
C TYR A 153 -6.61 23.25 -2.60
N PHE A 154 -7.60 23.15 -3.49
CA PHE A 154 -8.61 22.09 -3.43
C PHE A 154 -8.03 20.68 -3.63
N LEU A 155 -7.02 20.51 -4.48
CA LEU A 155 -6.35 19.22 -4.67
C LEU A 155 -5.58 18.80 -3.42
N VAL A 156 -4.90 19.77 -2.79
CA VAL A 156 -4.16 19.52 -1.54
C VAL A 156 -5.13 19.20 -0.40
N ALA A 157 -6.15 20.03 -0.22
CA ALA A 157 -7.14 19.90 0.84
C ALA A 157 -7.99 18.62 0.71
N ALA A 158 -8.30 18.17 -0.51
CA ALA A 158 -9.05 16.93 -0.73
C ALA A 158 -8.30 15.65 -0.33
N ARG A 159 -6.96 15.73 -0.23
CA ARG A 159 -6.08 14.58 0.04
C ARG A 159 -5.44 14.60 1.42
N SER A 160 -5.39 15.77 2.05
CA SER A 160 -4.65 16.06 3.29
C SER A 160 -5.56 16.22 4.50
N GLU A 161 -4.97 16.40 5.68
CA GLU A 161 -5.64 17.13 6.75
C GLU A 161 -5.90 18.58 6.29
N PRO A 162 -6.89 19.31 6.87
CA PRO A 162 -7.19 20.68 6.46
C PRO A 162 -5.89 21.49 6.42
N PRO A 163 -5.45 21.96 5.24
CA PRO A 163 -4.15 22.62 5.15
C PRO A 163 -4.10 23.92 5.95
N VAL A 164 -5.27 24.51 6.17
CA VAL A 164 -5.46 25.74 6.91
C VAL A 164 -6.48 25.46 8.02
N CYS A 165 -6.12 25.80 9.26
CA CYS A 165 -7.06 25.92 10.36
C CYS A 165 -7.22 27.39 10.74
N SER A 166 -8.29 27.73 11.45
CA SER A 166 -8.61 29.12 11.82
C SER A 166 -7.51 29.79 12.65
N SER A 167 -6.70 29.03 13.40
CA SER A 167 -5.59 29.56 14.19
C SER A 167 -4.26 29.63 13.44
N ALA A 168 -4.22 29.33 12.14
CA ALA A 168 -2.98 29.27 11.34
C ALA A 168 -3.06 30.09 10.06
N VAL A 169 -3.87 31.15 10.04
CA VAL A 169 -4.23 31.91 8.84
C VAL A 169 -4.31 33.41 9.09
N ALA A 170 -3.96 34.17 8.05
CA ALA A 170 -4.20 35.59 7.94
C ALA A 170 -4.74 35.94 6.55
N VAL A 171 -5.55 36.98 6.47
CA VAL A 171 -6.26 37.39 5.24
C VAL A 171 -6.21 38.90 5.12
N ASP A 172 -6.22 39.40 3.89
CA ASP A 172 -6.48 40.80 3.61
C ASP A 172 -7.90 41.18 4.06
N ARG A 173 -8.01 42.21 4.90
CA ARG A 173 -9.25 42.64 5.54
C ARG A 173 -10.34 42.95 4.54
N GLU A 174 -10.02 43.76 3.52
CA GLU A 174 -11.00 44.21 2.53
C GLU A 174 -11.45 43.06 1.65
N VAL A 175 -10.53 42.15 1.29
CA VAL A 175 -10.89 40.93 0.55
C VAL A 175 -11.86 40.06 1.35
N LEU A 176 -11.58 39.81 2.62
CA LEU A 176 -12.47 38.98 3.42
C LEU A 176 -13.84 39.63 3.63
N LEU A 177 -13.89 40.95 3.83
CA LEU A 177 -15.14 41.70 3.90
C LEU A 177 -15.94 41.64 2.58
N SER A 178 -15.26 41.75 1.44
CA SER A 178 -15.88 41.65 0.11
C SER A 178 -16.49 40.26 -0.16
N LEU A 179 -15.97 39.21 0.49
CA LEU A 179 -16.47 37.84 0.42
C LEU A 179 -17.53 37.51 1.50
N ASN A 180 -18.04 38.55 2.16
CA ASN A 180 -19.01 38.52 3.27
C ASN A 180 -18.50 37.84 4.55
N GLY A 181 -17.18 37.81 4.78
CA GLY A 181 -16.57 37.28 6.00
C GLY A 181 -16.86 35.79 6.23
N PHE A 182 -16.95 35.41 7.51
CA PHE A 182 -17.35 34.06 7.93
C PHE A 182 -18.87 33.90 7.83
N PRO A 183 -19.39 32.80 7.25
CA PRO A 183 -20.82 32.57 7.13
C PRO A 183 -21.45 32.38 8.52
N THR A 184 -22.54 33.12 8.79
CA THR A 184 -23.27 33.07 10.06
C THR A 184 -24.32 31.95 10.05
N GLY A 185 -24.76 31.51 11.24
CA GLY A 185 -25.73 30.40 11.37
C GLY A 185 -25.16 29.00 11.09
N ILE A 186 -23.84 28.87 10.87
CA ILE A 186 -23.15 27.60 10.64
C ILE A 186 -22.36 27.23 11.90
N ALA A 187 -22.68 26.08 12.50
CA ALA A 187 -22.01 25.61 13.72
C ALA A 187 -20.70 24.85 13.46
N SER A 188 -20.50 24.36 12.24
CA SER A 188 -19.30 23.63 11.84
C SER A 188 -19.07 23.70 10.33
N GLY A 189 -17.81 23.94 9.94
CA GLY A 189 -17.40 24.04 8.53
C GLY A 189 -17.53 25.45 7.96
N GLU A 190 -17.82 26.44 8.81
CA GLU A 190 -17.85 27.86 8.47
C GLU A 190 -16.50 28.33 7.92
N ASP A 191 -15.41 27.84 8.51
CA ASP A 191 -14.04 28.15 8.13
C ASP A 191 -13.68 27.54 6.78
N LEU A 192 -14.01 26.27 6.57
CA LEU A 192 -13.84 25.55 5.30
C LEU A 192 -14.55 26.27 4.14
N LEU A 193 -15.76 26.78 4.38
CA LEU A 193 -16.49 27.56 3.38
C LEU A 193 -15.78 28.88 3.06
N THR A 194 -15.28 29.59 4.08
CA THR A 194 -14.49 30.81 3.90
C THR A 194 -13.19 30.53 3.13
N TRP A 195 -12.45 29.47 3.45
CA TRP A 195 -11.23 29.09 2.72
C TRP A 195 -11.51 28.72 1.27
N ALA A 196 -12.64 28.06 1.00
CA ALA A 196 -13.04 27.76 -0.38
C ALA A 196 -13.31 29.03 -1.19
N LYS A 197 -14.04 30.00 -0.64
CA LYS A 197 -14.26 31.31 -1.30
C LYS A 197 -12.95 32.02 -1.59
N LEU A 198 -12.02 32.05 -0.63
CA LEU A 198 -10.70 32.65 -0.80
C LEU A 198 -9.88 31.91 -1.86
N ALA A 199 -9.86 30.59 -1.85
CA ALA A 199 -9.13 29.76 -2.81
C ALA A 199 -9.65 29.88 -4.26
N LEU A 200 -10.92 30.22 -4.44
CA LEU A 200 -11.50 30.51 -5.75
C LEU A 200 -11.09 31.89 -6.27
N ALA A 201 -10.95 32.87 -5.38
CA ALA A 201 -10.62 34.24 -5.74
C ALA A 201 -9.11 34.50 -5.84
N TYR A 202 -8.30 33.89 -4.97
CA TYR A 202 -6.87 34.19 -4.84
C TYR A 202 -6.03 32.94 -4.50
N PRO A 203 -4.78 32.87 -4.99
CA PRO A 203 -3.86 31.82 -4.58
C PRO A 203 -3.47 31.96 -3.10
N LEU A 204 -3.26 30.83 -2.44
CA LEU A 204 -2.81 30.77 -1.04
C LEU A 204 -1.28 30.84 -0.99
N ALA A 205 -0.73 31.80 -0.25
CA ALA A 205 0.69 31.77 0.10
C ALA A 205 0.86 30.98 1.41
N TYR A 206 1.75 29.98 1.41
CA TYR A 206 1.81 28.99 2.47
C TYR A 206 3.24 28.75 2.98
N ASP A 207 3.43 28.71 4.30
CA ASP A 207 4.66 28.29 4.96
C ASP A 207 4.50 26.91 5.61
N ARG A 208 5.38 25.97 5.27
CA ARG A 208 5.33 24.58 5.77
C ARG A 208 5.76 24.45 7.23
N ARG A 209 6.39 25.46 7.83
CA ARG A 209 6.80 25.43 9.23
C ARG A 209 5.58 25.58 10.15
N PRO A 210 5.46 24.75 11.20
CA PRO A 210 4.28 24.76 12.05
C PRO A 210 4.39 25.88 13.08
N PHE A 211 3.79 27.04 12.82
CA PHE A 211 3.82 28.20 13.71
C PHE A 211 2.60 28.33 14.63
N ALA A 212 1.57 27.51 14.43
CA ALA A 212 0.41 27.43 15.32
C ALA A 212 0.29 26.05 15.97
N VAL A 213 -0.40 25.98 17.11
CA VAL A 213 -0.77 24.75 17.82
C VAL A 213 -2.28 24.74 17.96
N PHE A 214 -2.92 23.83 17.25
CA PHE A 214 -4.34 23.53 17.34
C PHE A 214 -4.58 22.48 18.43
N ARG A 215 -5.33 22.84 19.47
CA ARG A 215 -5.68 21.94 20.57
C ARG A 215 -6.92 21.14 20.21
N VAL A 216 -6.74 19.82 20.08
CA VAL A 216 -7.82 18.92 19.72
C VAL A 216 -8.77 18.76 20.90
N SER A 217 -9.91 19.44 20.84
CA SER A 217 -10.98 19.30 21.84
C SER A 217 -11.64 17.92 21.76
N GLY A 218 -12.01 17.34 22.90
CA GLY A 218 -12.79 16.10 22.96
C GLY A 218 -14.28 16.27 22.70
N ILE A 219 -14.74 17.47 22.37
CA ILE A 219 -16.17 17.78 22.17
C ILE A 219 -16.55 17.41 20.74
N GLU A 220 -17.39 16.39 20.59
CA GLU A 220 -17.92 16.00 19.28
C GLU A 220 -19.06 16.93 18.86
N ARG A 221 -18.91 17.59 17.70
CA ARG A 221 -19.98 18.41 17.10
C ARG A 221 -20.82 17.55 16.17
N ARG A 222 -22.15 17.58 16.36
CA ARG A 222 -23.08 16.93 15.44
C ARG A 222 -23.09 17.69 14.10
N PRO A 223 -23.05 17.01 12.95
CA PRO A 223 -23.12 17.69 11.67
C PRO A 223 -24.46 18.42 11.50
N ASP A 224 -24.45 19.55 10.79
CA ASP A 224 -25.66 20.25 10.38
C ASP A 224 -26.54 19.32 9.51
N PRO A 225 -27.74 18.92 9.94
CA PRO A 225 -28.64 18.06 9.17
C PRO A 225 -28.96 18.62 7.78
N ASP A 226 -29.02 19.95 7.67
CA ASP A 226 -29.37 20.62 6.43
C ASP A 226 -28.19 20.72 5.46
N ASP A 227 -26.95 20.49 5.91
CA ASP A 227 -25.76 20.61 5.07
C ASP A 227 -25.65 21.96 4.36
N SER A 228 -25.85 23.04 5.11
CA SER A 228 -25.71 24.43 4.62
C SER A 228 -24.39 24.66 3.86
N VAL A 229 -23.28 24.16 4.41
CA VAL A 229 -21.94 24.23 3.81
C VAL A 229 -21.86 23.42 2.50
N GLY A 230 -22.37 22.19 2.47
CA GLY A 230 -22.33 21.36 1.25
C GLY A 230 -23.17 21.95 0.12
N ARG A 231 -24.33 22.57 0.43
CA ARG A 231 -25.11 23.34 -0.55
C ARG A 231 -24.36 24.57 -1.05
N ALA A 232 -23.70 25.31 -0.16
CA ALA A 232 -22.87 26.45 -0.54
C ALA A 232 -21.71 26.03 -1.44
N PHE A 233 -21.03 24.90 -1.14
CA PHE A 233 -20.02 24.34 -2.04
C PHE A 233 -20.60 23.89 -3.39
N ALA A 234 -21.83 23.38 -3.42
CA ALA A 234 -22.49 23.03 -4.66
C ALA A 234 -22.75 24.26 -5.53
N SER A 235 -23.22 25.36 -4.95
CA SER A 235 -23.39 26.65 -5.62
C SER A 235 -22.06 27.18 -6.15
N LEU A 236 -21.04 27.28 -5.28
CA LEU A 236 -19.70 27.77 -5.68
C LEU A 236 -19.08 26.93 -6.81
N HIS A 237 -19.28 25.60 -6.79
CA HIS A 237 -18.77 24.73 -7.86
C HIS A 237 -19.58 24.87 -9.16
N HIS A 238 -20.86 25.23 -9.07
CA HIS A 238 -21.69 25.54 -10.23
C HIS A 238 -21.26 26.86 -10.87
N ASP A 239 -20.97 27.88 -10.06
CA ASP A 239 -20.55 29.22 -10.51
C ASP A 239 -19.12 29.22 -11.07
N HIS A 240 -18.31 28.24 -10.68
CA HIS A 240 -16.93 28.07 -11.14
C HIS A 240 -16.70 26.67 -11.75
N PRO A 241 -17.33 26.39 -12.90
CA PRO A 241 -17.14 25.12 -13.56
C PRO A 241 -15.69 24.98 -14.01
N GLY A 242 -15.09 23.82 -13.75
CA GLY A 242 -13.72 23.50 -14.19
C GLY A 242 -12.62 23.80 -13.17
N THR A 243 -12.92 24.27 -11.96
CA THR A 243 -11.91 24.43 -10.89
C THR A 243 -11.28 23.07 -10.52
N PRO A 244 -9.96 22.89 -10.75
CA PRO A 244 -9.30 21.61 -10.49
C PRO A 244 -9.39 21.18 -9.02
N GLY A 245 -9.85 19.96 -8.79
CA GLY A 245 -9.92 19.37 -7.44
C GLY A 245 -11.12 19.79 -6.60
N PHE A 246 -11.95 20.74 -7.04
CA PHE A 246 -13.07 21.22 -6.23
C PHE A 246 -14.13 20.12 -5.99
N ALA A 247 -14.42 19.29 -7.00
CA ALA A 247 -15.25 18.08 -6.83
C ALA A 247 -14.67 17.11 -5.77
N ALA A 248 -13.34 16.92 -5.76
CA ALA A 248 -12.68 16.06 -4.79
C ALA A 248 -12.70 16.64 -3.37
N TYR A 249 -12.64 17.98 -3.25
CA TYR A 249 -12.79 18.71 -2.00
C TYR A 249 -14.21 18.59 -1.44
N ARG A 250 -15.24 18.75 -2.30
CA ARG A 250 -16.64 18.46 -1.94
C ARG A 250 -16.83 17.02 -1.49
N ALA A 251 -16.22 16.06 -2.19
CA ALA A 251 -16.25 14.67 -1.78
C ALA A 251 -15.58 14.48 -0.39
N ALA A 252 -14.54 15.25 -0.06
CA ALA A 252 -13.89 15.21 1.25
C ALA A 252 -14.80 15.72 2.36
N TRP A 253 -15.55 16.80 2.12
CA TRP A 253 -16.58 17.32 3.02
C TRP A 253 -17.62 16.25 3.37
N HIS A 254 -18.22 15.60 2.36
CA HIS A 254 -19.21 14.56 2.60
C HIS A 254 -18.62 13.29 3.26
N ARG A 255 -17.36 12.94 2.98
CA ARG A 255 -16.67 11.87 3.74
C ARG A 255 -16.55 12.21 5.21
N MET A 256 -16.19 13.45 5.53
CA MET A 256 -16.08 13.91 6.91
C MET A 256 -17.44 13.85 7.62
N ARG A 257 -18.50 14.39 7.01
CA ARG A 257 -19.87 14.35 7.55
C ARG A 257 -20.37 12.92 7.77
N SER A 258 -20.22 12.04 6.78
CA SER A 258 -20.61 10.64 6.90
C SER A 258 -19.88 9.94 8.06
N ALA A 259 -18.59 10.18 8.21
CA ALA A 259 -17.81 9.65 9.33
C ALA A 259 -18.23 10.23 10.70
N MET A 260 -18.71 11.48 10.76
CA MET A 260 -19.27 12.07 11.98
C MET A 260 -20.64 11.45 12.32
N TRP A 261 -21.55 11.31 11.34
CA TRP A 261 -22.87 10.69 11.54
C TRP A 261 -22.77 9.27 12.11
N LEU A 262 -21.79 8.48 11.67
CA LEU A 262 -21.55 7.15 12.22
C LEU A 262 -21.24 7.15 13.73
N ARG A 263 -20.64 8.22 14.27
CA ARG A 263 -20.33 8.34 15.71
C ARG A 263 -21.56 8.62 16.55
N PHE A 264 -22.46 9.42 16.00
CA PHE A 264 -23.79 9.66 16.55
C PHE A 264 -24.77 8.51 16.27
N ASN A 265 -24.30 7.40 15.70
CA ASN A 265 -25.09 6.22 15.35
C ASN A 265 -26.22 6.50 14.32
N GLU A 266 -26.06 7.56 13.51
CA GLU A 266 -27.04 8.03 12.52
C GLU A 266 -26.78 7.40 11.13
N SER A 267 -27.04 6.10 11.01
CA SER A 267 -26.67 5.35 9.79
C SER A 267 -27.42 5.79 8.52
N LYS A 268 -28.60 6.42 8.65
CA LYS A 268 -29.34 6.95 7.49
C LYS A 268 -28.65 8.19 6.92
N ALA A 269 -28.32 9.16 7.78
CA ALA A 269 -27.59 10.36 7.39
C ALA A 269 -26.17 10.01 6.88
N ALA A 270 -25.49 9.08 7.55
CA ALA A 270 -24.18 8.59 7.12
C ALA A 270 -24.19 8.01 5.70
N ARG A 271 -25.24 7.27 5.32
CA ARG A 271 -25.41 6.72 3.96
C ARG A 271 -25.61 7.81 2.91
N ILE A 272 -26.41 8.83 3.20
CA ILE A 272 -26.66 9.95 2.29
C ILE A 272 -25.35 10.67 1.95
N ASP A 273 -24.57 11.03 2.98
CA ASP A 273 -23.28 11.67 2.79
C ASP A 273 -22.25 10.73 2.12
N ALA A 274 -22.25 9.43 2.43
CA ALA A 274 -21.37 8.48 1.75
C ALA A 274 -21.70 8.31 0.26
N ASP A 275 -23.00 8.30 -0.10
CA ASP A 275 -23.46 8.25 -1.49
C ASP A 275 -23.03 9.50 -2.26
N MET A 276 -23.16 10.67 -1.64
CA MET A 276 -22.71 11.92 -2.23
C MET A 276 -21.19 11.93 -2.43
N ALA A 277 -20.42 11.49 -1.43
CA ALA A 277 -18.97 11.37 -1.52
C ALA A 277 -18.49 10.40 -2.63
N LEU A 278 -19.24 9.31 -2.87
CA LEU A 278 -18.96 8.37 -3.95
C LEU A 278 -19.34 8.94 -5.31
N ARG A 279 -20.49 9.61 -5.43
CA ARG A 279 -20.92 10.27 -6.68
C ARG A 279 -19.93 11.33 -7.14
N LEU A 280 -19.44 12.16 -6.21
CA LEU A 280 -18.49 13.23 -6.51
C LEU A 280 -17.06 12.72 -6.79
N ALA A 281 -16.71 11.53 -6.31
CA ALA A 281 -15.39 10.93 -6.50
C ALA A 281 -15.47 9.38 -6.54
N PRO A 282 -15.97 8.78 -7.63
CA PRO A 282 -16.30 7.35 -7.70
C PRO A 282 -15.07 6.45 -7.60
N TRP A 283 -13.94 6.93 -8.11
CA TRP A 283 -12.66 6.21 -8.10
C TRP A 283 -11.86 6.44 -6.80
N ASN A 284 -12.38 7.19 -5.84
CA ASN A 284 -11.69 7.42 -4.57
C ASN A 284 -11.92 6.23 -3.63
N PRO A 285 -10.88 5.47 -3.27
CA PRO A 285 -11.05 4.27 -2.44
C PRO A 285 -11.59 4.59 -1.04
N ARG A 286 -11.37 5.81 -0.52
CA ARG A 286 -11.94 6.25 0.77
C ARG A 286 -13.44 6.46 0.67
N SER A 287 -13.94 6.99 -0.45
CA SER A 287 -15.38 7.15 -0.69
C SER A 287 -16.06 5.78 -0.82
N ALA A 288 -15.49 4.87 -1.61
CA ALA A 288 -16.01 3.49 -1.77
C ALA A 288 -16.00 2.72 -0.44
N TYR A 289 -14.93 2.86 0.35
CA TYR A 289 -14.85 2.27 1.68
C TYR A 289 -15.96 2.77 2.60
N LEU A 290 -16.14 4.08 2.71
CA LEU A 290 -17.13 4.66 3.62
C LEU A 290 -18.56 4.31 3.18
N TRP A 291 -18.79 4.28 1.87
CA TRP A 291 -20.03 3.82 1.25
C TRP A 291 -20.39 2.37 1.64
N LEU A 292 -19.40 1.48 1.61
CA LEU A 292 -19.55 0.09 2.05
C LEU A 292 -19.78 0.03 3.56
N LEU A 293 -18.98 0.74 4.35
CA LEU A 293 -19.03 0.75 5.81
C LEU A 293 -20.42 1.16 6.34
N CYS A 294 -21.04 2.18 5.74
CA CYS A 294 -22.37 2.67 6.13
C CYS A 294 -23.52 1.70 5.79
N ARG A 295 -23.24 0.62 5.04
CA ARG A 295 -24.23 -0.39 4.62
C ARG A 295 -24.05 -1.74 5.30
N LEU A 296 -22.97 -1.91 6.06
CA LEU A 296 -22.75 -3.11 6.87
C LEU A 296 -23.55 -3.00 8.19
N PRO A 297 -23.97 -4.14 8.78
CA PRO A 297 -24.60 -4.15 10.10
C PRO A 297 -23.74 -3.43 11.15
N PRO A 298 -24.30 -2.68 12.11
CA PRO A 298 -23.54 -1.88 13.08
C PRO A 298 -22.49 -2.64 13.89
N VAL A 299 -22.67 -3.96 14.07
CA VAL A 299 -21.70 -4.82 14.74
C VAL A 299 -20.48 -5.09 13.83
N VAL A 300 -20.71 -5.30 12.54
CA VAL A 300 -19.68 -5.54 11.52
C VAL A 300 -18.96 -4.25 11.20
N SER A 301 -19.68 -3.14 11.01
CA SER A 301 -19.07 -1.85 10.73
C SER A 301 -18.20 -1.37 11.88
N ARG A 302 -18.64 -1.51 13.15
CA ARG A 302 -17.81 -1.19 14.32
C ARG A 302 -16.57 -2.07 14.38
N ARG A 303 -16.69 -3.39 14.24
CA ARG A 303 -15.52 -4.29 14.25
C ARG A 303 -14.56 -4.00 13.09
N LEU A 304 -15.07 -3.74 11.89
CA LEU A 304 -14.26 -3.42 10.72
C LEU A 304 -13.56 -2.06 10.89
N ASP A 305 -14.26 -1.06 11.43
CA ASP A 305 -13.70 0.25 11.71
C ASP A 305 -12.67 0.21 12.84
N THR A 306 -12.93 -0.52 13.93
CA THR A 306 -11.94 -0.76 15.00
C THR A 306 -10.73 -1.53 14.47
N TRP A 307 -10.95 -2.56 13.65
CA TRP A 307 -9.90 -3.34 13.01
C TRP A 307 -9.05 -2.48 12.07
N ILE A 308 -9.66 -1.65 11.21
CA ILE A 308 -8.92 -0.75 10.30
C ILE A 308 -8.20 0.36 11.08
N ARG A 309 -8.81 0.92 12.13
CA ARG A 309 -8.16 1.93 13.00
C ARG A 309 -6.96 1.33 13.73
N SER A 310 -7.07 0.07 14.19
CA SER A 310 -5.96 -0.68 14.79
C SER A 310 -4.88 -1.06 13.76
N ALA A 311 -5.26 -1.35 12.51
CA ALA A 311 -4.36 -1.65 11.40
C ALA A 311 -3.65 -0.40 10.83
N ARG A 312 -4.21 0.80 11.03
CA ARG A 312 -3.67 2.10 10.62
C ARG A 312 -2.98 2.88 11.74
N ALA A 313 -2.71 2.26 12.90
CA ALA A 313 -1.95 2.90 13.97
C ALA A 313 -0.51 3.28 13.56
N HIS A 314 -0.03 2.86 12.37
CA HIS A 314 1.25 3.27 11.77
C HIS A 314 1.13 3.96 10.40
N ASP A 315 -0.09 4.17 9.89
CA ASP A 315 -0.42 5.10 8.79
C ASP A 315 -1.51 6.05 9.33
N ALA A 316 -1.12 6.75 10.38
CA ALA A 316 -2.01 7.68 11.03
C ALA A 316 -2.20 8.92 10.14
N TYR A 317 -3.35 9.56 10.31
CA TYR A 317 -3.60 10.96 9.98
C TYR A 317 -4.19 11.27 8.59
N SER A 318 -5.51 11.09 8.48
CA SER A 318 -6.35 11.86 7.56
C SER A 318 -7.57 12.33 8.34
N THR A 319 -7.97 13.60 8.14
CA THR A 319 -9.20 14.37 8.44
C THR A 319 -10.17 13.87 9.54
N THR A 320 -10.37 12.57 9.69
CA THR A 320 -11.16 11.92 10.72
C THR A 320 -10.48 11.93 12.11
N GLN A 321 -9.15 11.89 12.19
CA GLN A 321 -8.43 11.73 13.48
C GLN A 321 -8.35 13.00 14.35
N CYS A 322 -8.61 14.19 13.81
CA CYS A 322 -8.70 15.42 14.60
C CYS A 322 -9.99 15.49 15.46
N ILE A 323 -10.85 14.47 15.38
CA ILE A 323 -12.08 14.39 16.17
C ILE A 323 -12.09 13.09 17.01
N ILE A 324 -11.07 12.24 16.95
CA ILE A 324 -11.11 10.90 17.58
C ILE A 324 -10.12 10.80 18.74
N ARG A 325 -10.50 11.32 19.90
CA ARG A 325 -9.99 10.80 21.18
C ARG A 325 -10.86 11.28 22.34
N MET A 326 -11.73 10.41 22.86
CA MET A 326 -12.00 10.24 24.30
C MET A 326 -12.91 9.04 24.59
N LYS A 327 -12.55 8.31 25.66
CA LYS A 327 -13.24 7.20 26.37
C LYS A 327 -13.43 5.85 25.65
N TYR A 328 -12.58 4.89 26.01
CA TYR A 328 -12.93 3.92 27.05
C TYR A 328 -11.68 3.57 27.86
N ARG A 329 -11.87 3.50 29.17
CA ARG A 329 -10.91 3.19 30.22
C ARG A 329 -10.90 1.67 30.35
N ASP A 330 -9.78 1.03 30.08
CA ASP A 330 -9.43 -0.27 30.65
C ASP A 330 -7.91 -0.37 30.73
N HIS A 331 -7.49 -1.19 31.68
CA HIS A 331 -6.30 -1.04 32.49
C HIS A 331 -4.95 -1.07 31.77
N ALA A 332 -4.03 -0.30 32.36
CA ALA A 332 -2.62 -0.57 32.56
C ALA A 332 -2.11 -1.93 32.04
N GLU A 333 -1.19 -1.89 31.08
CA GLU A 333 -0.03 -2.79 30.89
C GLU A 333 0.43 -2.77 29.42
N PHE A 334 0.96 -1.65 28.90
CA PHE A 334 1.70 -1.70 27.63
C PHE A 334 2.73 -0.56 27.52
N THR A 335 3.44 -0.28 28.61
CA THR A 335 4.60 0.63 28.64
C THR A 335 5.79 -0.09 29.26
N SER A 336 6.35 -1.08 28.55
CA SER A 336 7.69 -1.62 28.86
C SER A 336 8.43 -2.32 27.72
N HIS A 337 7.88 -2.46 26.51
CA HIS A 337 8.55 -3.23 25.45
C HIS A 337 9.33 -2.40 24.40
N ALA A 338 9.46 -1.08 24.58
CA ALA A 338 10.27 -0.25 23.69
C ALA A 338 11.77 -0.16 24.07
N ALA A 339 12.21 -0.86 25.12
CA ALA A 339 13.59 -0.76 25.62
C ALA A 339 14.36 -2.11 25.67
N THR A 340 13.90 -3.15 24.97
CA THR A 340 14.59 -4.47 24.94
C THR A 340 14.59 -5.12 23.56
N THR A 341 15.36 -4.57 22.62
CA THR A 341 16.02 -5.42 21.60
C THR A 341 17.46 -4.95 21.36
N ARG A 342 18.31 -5.13 22.38
CA ARG A 342 19.73 -5.44 22.15
C ARG A 342 19.80 -6.88 21.62
N ARG A 343 20.64 -7.10 20.59
CA ARG A 343 20.88 -8.33 19.77
C ARG A 343 19.89 -8.57 18.62
N GLY A 344 20.28 -8.14 17.42
CA GLY A 344 19.54 -8.39 16.19
C GLY A 344 19.53 -9.87 15.79
N GLY A 345 18.49 -10.61 16.19
CA GLY A 345 18.17 -11.93 15.64
C GLY A 345 17.68 -11.86 14.18
N VAL A 346 17.70 -13.00 13.47
CA VAL A 346 17.02 -13.14 12.18
C VAL A 346 15.53 -13.37 12.46
N PRO A 347 14.59 -12.66 11.81
CA PRO A 347 13.16 -12.83 12.06
C PRO A 347 12.70 -14.26 11.80
N VAL A 348 11.76 -14.74 12.64
CA VAL A 348 11.22 -16.11 12.56
C VAL A 348 10.68 -16.48 11.17
N PRO A 349 9.95 -15.62 10.43
CA PRO A 349 9.51 -15.95 9.06
C PRO A 349 10.66 -16.21 8.09
N VAL A 350 11.80 -15.52 8.27
CA VAL A 350 13.00 -15.71 7.44
C VAL A 350 13.64 -17.06 7.74
N LEU A 351 13.75 -17.43 9.01
CA LEU A 351 14.27 -18.75 9.42
C LEU A 351 13.36 -19.89 8.96
N ALA A 352 12.04 -19.72 9.05
CA ALA A 352 11.07 -20.72 8.63
C ALA A 352 11.07 -20.92 7.10
N LEU A 353 11.17 -19.84 6.32
CA LEU A 353 11.34 -19.92 4.87
C LEU A 353 12.64 -20.65 4.51
N ALA A 354 13.73 -20.29 5.18
CA ALA A 354 15.03 -20.93 4.97
C ALA A 354 15.01 -22.43 5.29
N GLY A 355 14.42 -22.80 6.43
CA GLY A 355 14.26 -24.19 6.86
C GLY A 355 13.37 -24.99 5.91
N GLY A 356 12.26 -24.41 5.44
CA GLY A 356 11.38 -25.03 4.45
C GLY A 356 12.07 -25.28 3.11
N LEU A 357 12.82 -24.30 2.60
CA LEU A 357 13.58 -24.47 1.37
C LEU A 357 14.65 -25.56 1.50
N LEU A 358 15.36 -25.64 2.62
CA LEU A 358 16.34 -26.72 2.88
C LEU A 358 15.67 -28.09 3.00
N ALA A 359 14.57 -28.19 3.74
CA ALA A 359 13.80 -29.43 3.91
C ALA A 359 13.28 -29.97 2.57
N SER A 360 12.99 -29.08 1.61
CA SER A 360 12.53 -29.46 0.27
C SER A 360 13.60 -30.20 -0.55
N TYR A 361 14.89 -29.98 -0.27
CA TYR A 361 16.02 -30.61 -0.97
C TYR A 361 16.73 -31.69 -0.17
N LEU A 362 16.46 -31.79 1.14
CA LEU A 362 17.08 -32.77 2.02
C LEU A 362 16.89 -34.23 1.55
N PRO A 363 15.71 -34.66 1.03
CA PRO A 363 15.53 -36.00 0.50
C PRO A 363 16.42 -36.35 -0.71
N MET A 364 16.97 -35.34 -1.40
CA MET A 364 17.85 -35.55 -2.56
C MET A 364 19.33 -35.68 -2.15
N ILE A 365 19.67 -35.24 -0.94
CA ILE A 365 21.04 -35.23 -0.44
C ILE A 365 21.26 -36.39 0.53
N LEU A 366 20.27 -36.74 1.35
CA LEU A 366 20.38 -37.79 2.36
C LEU A 366 20.09 -39.19 1.79
N PRO A 367 20.67 -40.25 2.38
CA PRO A 367 20.39 -41.64 2.01
C PRO A 367 18.89 -41.97 2.09
N ALA A 368 18.44 -42.88 1.22
CA ALA A 368 17.04 -43.32 1.16
C ALA A 368 16.54 -43.77 2.55
N GLY A 369 15.43 -43.20 3.02
CA GLY A 369 14.82 -43.48 4.32
C GLY A 369 15.06 -42.41 5.39
N ALA A 370 16.22 -41.74 5.42
CA ALA A 370 16.56 -40.77 6.48
C ALA A 370 15.77 -39.46 6.42
N ALA A 371 15.25 -39.11 5.23
CA ALA A 371 14.45 -37.92 4.99
C ALA A 371 13.08 -38.22 4.35
N ALA A 372 12.66 -39.49 4.37
CA ALA A 372 11.37 -39.90 3.83
C ALA A 372 10.24 -39.15 4.56
N GLY A 373 9.37 -38.46 3.81
CA GLY A 373 8.28 -37.67 4.35
C GLY A 373 8.65 -36.25 4.83
N SER A 374 9.93 -35.83 4.85
CA SER A 374 10.31 -34.46 5.23
C SER A 374 9.84 -33.36 4.27
N SER A 375 9.38 -33.73 3.08
CA SER A 375 8.99 -32.78 2.05
C SER A 375 7.83 -31.88 2.50
N PHE A 376 6.85 -32.37 3.26
CA PHE A 376 5.72 -31.52 3.71
C PHE A 376 6.18 -30.30 4.52
N LEU A 377 7.33 -30.38 5.20
CA LEU A 377 7.92 -29.26 5.94
C LEU A 377 8.27 -28.08 5.03
N GLY A 378 8.48 -28.33 3.73
CA GLY A 378 8.84 -27.33 2.74
C GLY A 378 7.81 -26.20 2.59
N TRP A 379 6.52 -26.51 2.73
CA TRP A 379 5.44 -25.53 2.68
C TRP A 379 4.79 -25.28 4.06
N MET A 380 4.77 -26.28 4.95
CA MET A 380 4.19 -26.13 6.29
C MET A 380 4.99 -25.20 7.20
N LEU A 381 6.34 -25.27 7.19
CA LEU A 381 7.16 -24.37 8.02
C LEU A 381 6.95 -22.91 7.62
N PRO A 382 7.09 -22.50 6.34
CA PRO A 382 6.75 -21.14 5.94
C PRO A 382 5.33 -20.73 6.33
N LEU A 383 4.33 -21.60 6.13
CA LEU A 383 2.93 -21.29 6.44
C LEU A 383 2.70 -21.01 7.93
N VAL A 384 3.03 -21.97 8.80
CA VAL A 384 2.72 -21.91 10.23
C VAL A 384 3.39 -20.71 10.88
N PHE A 385 4.68 -20.51 10.60
CA PHE A 385 5.44 -19.41 11.18
C PHE A 385 5.11 -18.05 10.56
N ALA A 386 4.81 -17.99 9.25
CA ALA A 386 4.32 -16.76 8.64
C ALA A 386 2.95 -16.36 9.19
N LEU A 387 2.02 -17.31 9.35
CA LEU A 387 0.70 -17.06 9.91
C LEU A 387 0.79 -16.60 11.37
N ALA A 388 1.56 -17.31 12.21
CA ALA A 388 1.79 -16.91 13.60
C ALA A 388 2.40 -15.50 13.69
N HIS A 389 3.41 -15.21 12.86
CA HIS A 389 4.01 -13.87 12.79
C HIS A 389 3.00 -12.81 12.32
N LEU A 390 2.22 -13.12 11.29
CA LEU A 390 1.22 -12.20 10.75
C LEU A 390 0.12 -11.90 11.77
N LEU A 391 -0.32 -12.89 12.57
CA LEU A 391 -1.29 -12.68 13.65
C LEU A 391 -0.73 -11.76 14.74
N MET A 392 0.54 -11.91 15.11
CA MET A 392 1.20 -11.04 16.10
C MET A 392 1.44 -9.62 15.59
N TYR A 393 1.69 -9.45 14.28
CA TYR A 393 2.10 -8.17 13.69
C TYR A 393 1.14 -7.67 12.61
N LEU A 394 -0.15 -8.02 12.70
CA LEU A 394 -1.14 -7.73 11.67
C LEU A 394 -1.23 -6.22 11.36
N GLY A 395 -1.10 -5.37 12.38
CA GLY A 395 -1.10 -3.91 12.24
C GLY A 395 0.12 -3.31 11.52
N ARG A 396 1.13 -4.13 11.20
CA ARG A 396 2.31 -3.74 10.42
C ARG A 396 2.25 -4.21 8.97
N MET A 397 1.21 -4.94 8.55
CA MET A 397 1.14 -5.54 7.22
C MET A 397 1.07 -4.46 6.14
N LYS A 398 2.00 -4.50 5.19
CA LYS A 398 2.06 -3.58 4.04
C LYS A 398 1.78 -4.26 2.70
N PHE A 399 1.65 -5.59 2.69
CA PHE A 399 1.31 -6.36 1.51
C PHE A 399 -0.11 -6.02 1.02
N PRO A 400 -0.32 -5.80 -0.29
CA PRO A 400 -1.63 -5.41 -0.83
C PRO A 400 -2.56 -6.63 -0.94
N LEU A 401 -2.99 -7.17 0.20
CA LEU A 401 -3.81 -8.38 0.29
C LEU A 401 -5.12 -8.28 -0.51
N MET A 402 -5.67 -7.07 -0.66
CA MET A 402 -6.89 -6.82 -1.43
C MET A 402 -6.80 -7.25 -2.90
N LEU A 403 -5.60 -7.29 -3.48
CA LEU A 403 -5.40 -7.77 -4.86
C LEU A 403 -5.66 -9.29 -4.98
N TRP A 404 -5.50 -10.02 -3.87
CA TRP A 404 -5.61 -11.47 -3.79
C TRP A 404 -6.95 -11.95 -3.23
N VAL A 405 -7.75 -11.07 -2.63
CA VAL A 405 -9.07 -11.41 -2.07
C VAL A 405 -9.97 -12.13 -3.08
N PRO A 406 -10.10 -11.70 -4.35
CA PRO A 406 -10.93 -12.41 -5.31
C PRO A 406 -10.48 -13.86 -5.51
N TRP A 407 -9.17 -14.11 -5.55
CA TRP A 407 -8.60 -15.45 -5.76
C TRP A 407 -8.74 -16.31 -4.52
N ILE A 408 -8.43 -15.75 -3.35
CA ILE A 408 -8.58 -16.43 -2.06
C ILE A 408 -10.04 -16.82 -1.84
N GLY A 409 -10.99 -15.92 -2.13
CA GLY A 409 -12.42 -16.20 -2.04
C GLY A 409 -12.85 -17.31 -2.99
N TRP A 410 -12.35 -17.30 -4.23
CA TRP A 410 -12.63 -18.35 -5.22
C TRP A 410 -12.12 -19.71 -4.75
N VAL A 411 -10.85 -19.79 -4.32
CA VAL A 411 -10.25 -21.03 -3.79
C VAL A 411 -11.02 -21.52 -2.57
N ALA A 412 -11.36 -20.64 -1.62
CA ALA A 412 -12.10 -21.01 -0.42
C ALA A 412 -13.48 -21.61 -0.75
N GLY A 413 -14.23 -21.01 -1.68
CA GLY A 413 -15.50 -21.56 -2.14
C GLY A 413 -15.34 -22.97 -2.73
N TYR A 414 -14.31 -23.18 -3.55
CA TYR A 414 -14.06 -24.46 -4.23
C TYR A 414 -13.46 -25.54 -3.33
N VAL A 415 -12.87 -25.17 -2.19
CA VAL A 415 -12.53 -26.12 -1.12
C VAL A 415 -13.80 -26.64 -0.47
N VAL A 416 -14.78 -25.77 -0.17
CA VAL A 416 -16.06 -26.18 0.46
C VAL A 416 -16.90 -27.03 -0.48
N LEU A 417 -16.89 -26.74 -1.77
CA LEU A 417 -17.68 -27.46 -2.78
C LEU A 417 -17.04 -28.75 -3.27
N SER A 418 -15.78 -29.02 -2.94
CA SER A 418 -15.07 -30.20 -3.44
C SER A 418 -15.34 -31.44 -2.58
N SER A 419 -15.60 -32.56 -3.24
CA SER A 419 -15.66 -33.89 -2.63
C SER A 419 -14.31 -34.60 -2.52
N ALA A 420 -13.21 -33.96 -2.98
CA ALA A 420 -11.90 -34.58 -2.99
C ALA A 420 -11.26 -34.61 -1.58
N PRO A 421 -10.67 -35.75 -1.14
CA PRO A 421 -10.19 -35.93 0.23
C PRO A 421 -9.06 -34.97 0.64
N ASN A 422 -8.29 -34.44 -0.32
CA ASN A 422 -7.19 -33.49 -0.06
C ASN A 422 -7.49 -32.05 -0.51
N ALA A 423 -8.76 -31.72 -0.81
CA ALA A 423 -9.14 -30.39 -1.31
C ALA A 423 -8.71 -29.25 -0.37
N LEU A 424 -8.89 -29.43 0.94
CA LEU A 424 -8.49 -28.43 1.95
C LEU A 424 -6.99 -28.17 1.95
N GLN A 425 -6.17 -29.24 1.98
CA GLN A 425 -4.72 -29.11 1.94
C GLN A 425 -4.27 -28.36 0.69
N ARG A 426 -4.87 -28.67 -0.47
CA ARG A 426 -4.53 -28.06 -1.77
C ARG A 426 -4.95 -26.60 -1.84
N GLY A 427 -6.12 -26.26 -1.31
CA GLY A 427 -6.56 -24.87 -1.19
C GLY A 427 -5.64 -24.04 -0.30
N ILE A 428 -5.22 -24.58 0.86
CA ILE A 428 -4.26 -23.92 1.76
C ILE A 428 -2.93 -23.69 1.04
N MET A 429 -2.40 -24.72 0.38
CA MET A 429 -1.16 -24.66 -0.39
C MET A 429 -1.16 -23.54 -1.45
N LEU A 430 -2.30 -23.28 -2.11
CA LEU A 430 -2.44 -22.20 -3.10
C LEU A 430 -2.43 -20.80 -2.50
N VAL A 431 -2.81 -20.65 -1.24
CA VAL A 431 -2.88 -19.35 -0.54
C VAL A 431 -1.62 -19.09 0.30
N THR A 432 -0.85 -20.12 0.64
CA THR A 432 0.39 -20.01 1.45
C THR A 432 1.34 -18.92 0.97
N PRO A 433 1.69 -18.79 -0.34
CA PRO A 433 2.58 -17.73 -0.79
C PRO A 433 2.08 -16.33 -0.44
N VAL A 434 0.77 -16.09 -0.53
CA VAL A 434 0.17 -14.80 -0.16
C VAL A 434 0.34 -14.51 1.32
N ILE A 435 0.14 -15.52 2.18
CA ILE A 435 0.36 -15.42 3.63
C ILE A 435 1.83 -15.12 3.94
N VAL A 436 2.75 -15.81 3.26
CA VAL A 436 4.20 -15.56 3.39
C VAL A 436 4.55 -14.13 2.97
N GLY A 437 4.04 -13.65 1.84
CA GLY A 437 4.27 -12.27 1.40
C GLY A 437 3.69 -11.23 2.37
N ALA A 438 2.50 -11.50 2.91
CA ALA A 438 1.90 -10.68 3.96
C ALA A 438 2.77 -10.62 5.21
N ALA A 439 3.27 -11.76 5.71
CA ALA A 439 4.15 -11.80 6.87
C ALA A 439 5.51 -11.12 6.63
N PHE A 440 6.12 -11.27 5.45
CA PHE A 440 7.37 -10.58 5.16
C PHE A 440 7.20 -9.07 5.03
N SER A 441 6.00 -8.60 4.68
CA SER A 441 5.70 -7.16 4.64
C SER A 441 5.59 -6.49 6.01
N THR A 442 5.47 -7.25 7.10
CA THR A 442 5.44 -6.73 8.47
C THR A 442 6.84 -6.51 9.06
N LEU A 443 7.88 -6.99 8.38
CA LEU A 443 9.25 -6.95 8.87
C LEU A 443 9.81 -5.53 8.85
N TRP A 444 10.53 -5.17 9.91
CA TRP A 444 11.39 -3.98 9.90
C TRP A 444 12.71 -4.32 9.18
N VAL A 445 13.01 -3.62 8.09
CA VAL A 445 14.08 -4.01 7.17
C VAL A 445 15.31 -3.13 7.44
N THR A 446 16.29 -3.72 8.12
CA THR A 446 17.59 -3.05 8.34
C THR A 446 18.60 -3.47 7.28
N PRO A 447 19.62 -2.65 6.99
CA PRO A 447 20.73 -3.04 6.11
C PRO A 447 21.38 -4.37 6.53
N GLY A 448 21.53 -4.58 7.85
CA GLY A 448 22.06 -5.84 8.40
C GLY A 448 21.13 -7.06 8.22
N LEU A 449 19.81 -6.86 8.10
CA LEU A 449 18.90 -7.93 7.71
C LEU A 449 19.05 -8.28 6.23
N LEU A 450 19.13 -7.26 5.35
CA LEU A 450 19.31 -7.47 3.91
C LEU A 450 20.62 -8.19 3.59
N ASP A 451 21.72 -7.80 4.24
CA ASP A 451 23.02 -8.47 4.08
C ASP A 451 22.97 -9.94 4.55
N ARG A 452 22.23 -10.23 5.64
CA ARG A 452 22.05 -11.61 6.10
C ARG A 452 21.21 -12.44 5.12
N ILE A 453 20.16 -11.85 4.55
CA ILE A 453 19.34 -12.51 3.52
C ILE A 453 20.20 -12.79 2.29
N ASP A 454 21.02 -11.82 1.83
CA ASP A 454 21.88 -11.99 0.67
C ASP A 454 22.94 -13.09 0.88
N ARG A 455 23.59 -13.08 2.05
CA ARG A 455 24.53 -14.14 2.44
C ARG A 455 23.85 -15.49 2.54
N TRP A 456 22.62 -15.54 3.06
CA TRP A 456 21.85 -16.78 3.14
C TRP A 456 21.49 -17.32 1.74
N ILE A 457 20.96 -16.48 0.84
CA ILE A 457 20.66 -16.87 -0.55
C ILE A 457 21.92 -17.42 -1.23
N THR A 458 23.06 -16.76 -1.05
CA THR A 458 24.35 -17.19 -1.60
C THR A 458 24.83 -18.52 -1.03
N ARG A 459 24.59 -18.79 0.26
CA ARG A 459 24.91 -20.09 0.89
C ARG A 459 23.95 -21.19 0.44
N PHE A 460 22.66 -20.87 0.37
CA PHE A 460 21.62 -21.78 -0.11
C PHE A 460 21.88 -22.22 -1.55
N LEU A 461 22.37 -21.31 -2.40
CA LEU A 461 22.77 -21.62 -3.77
C LEU A 461 23.71 -22.83 -3.84
N TRP A 462 24.71 -22.93 -2.96
CA TRP A 462 25.64 -24.07 -2.97
C TRP A 462 24.98 -25.38 -2.55
N VAL A 463 24.07 -25.34 -1.57
CA VAL A 463 23.27 -26.51 -1.18
C VAL A 463 22.37 -26.95 -2.34
N PHE A 464 21.73 -25.99 -3.01
CA PHE A 464 20.89 -26.24 -4.18
C PHE A 464 21.70 -26.83 -5.35
N LEU A 465 22.88 -26.31 -5.63
CA LEU A 465 23.77 -26.83 -6.67
C LEU A 465 24.30 -28.23 -6.34
N ALA A 466 24.61 -28.51 -5.07
CA ALA A 466 24.98 -29.85 -4.63
C ALA A 466 23.81 -30.83 -4.83
N ALA A 467 22.60 -30.45 -4.42
CA ALA A 467 21.39 -31.25 -4.66
C ALA A 467 21.16 -31.50 -6.16
N ALA A 468 21.32 -30.47 -6.99
CA ALA A 468 21.22 -30.59 -8.45
C ALA A 468 22.28 -31.54 -9.01
N GLY A 469 23.53 -31.42 -8.58
CA GLY A 469 24.63 -32.27 -9.02
C GLY A 469 24.45 -33.74 -8.63
N ILE A 470 23.94 -34.01 -7.42
CA ILE A 470 23.61 -35.38 -6.98
C ILE A 470 22.42 -35.94 -7.77
N ALA A 471 21.33 -35.17 -7.87
CA ALA A 471 20.10 -35.60 -8.53
C ALA A 471 20.26 -35.81 -10.05
N THR A 472 21.27 -35.17 -10.66
CA THR A 472 21.60 -35.33 -12.08
C THR A 472 22.66 -36.40 -12.35
N GLY A 473 23.27 -36.96 -11.31
CA GLY A 473 24.34 -37.97 -11.42
C GLY A 473 25.74 -37.40 -11.53
N LEU A 474 25.87 -36.09 -11.79
CA LEU A 474 27.15 -35.41 -12.00
C LEU A 474 28.09 -35.54 -10.80
N LEU A 475 27.60 -35.31 -9.58
CA LEU A 475 28.41 -35.41 -8.36
C LEU A 475 28.49 -36.83 -7.80
N SER A 476 27.50 -37.69 -8.08
CA SER A 476 27.45 -39.05 -7.51
C SER A 476 28.13 -40.11 -8.38
N LYS A 477 28.10 -39.96 -9.71
CA LYS A 477 28.65 -40.94 -10.68
C LYS A 477 29.65 -40.33 -11.66
N GLY A 478 29.87 -39.02 -11.66
CA GLY A 478 30.70 -38.33 -12.66
C GLY A 478 30.08 -38.31 -14.07
N THR A 479 28.87 -38.84 -14.24
CA THR A 479 28.14 -38.92 -15.51
C THR A 479 26.68 -38.54 -15.29
N LEU A 480 26.07 -37.96 -16.32
CA LEU A 480 24.68 -37.49 -16.24
C LEU A 480 23.71 -38.66 -16.42
N TYR A 481 22.65 -38.70 -15.61
CA TYR A 481 21.56 -39.65 -15.80
C TYR A 481 20.74 -39.32 -17.06
N ASP A 482 20.25 -40.35 -17.75
CA ASP A 482 19.36 -40.20 -18.91
C ASP A 482 18.03 -39.53 -18.49
N THR A 483 17.47 -39.97 -17.36
CA THR A 483 16.28 -39.39 -16.73
C THR A 483 16.60 -38.86 -15.34
N THR A 484 16.18 -37.63 -15.04
CA THR A 484 16.36 -37.02 -13.71
C THR A 484 15.01 -36.67 -13.09
N ASN A 485 14.88 -36.86 -11.77
CA ASN A 485 13.73 -36.44 -10.98
C ASN A 485 13.96 -35.05 -10.35
N PHE A 486 14.62 -34.14 -11.06
CA PHE A 486 14.97 -32.80 -10.56
C PHE A 486 14.16 -31.66 -11.22
N ALA A 487 12.99 -31.97 -11.81
CA ALA A 487 12.15 -30.99 -12.49
C ALA A 487 11.73 -29.82 -11.58
N ALA A 488 11.39 -30.10 -10.33
CA ALA A 488 11.09 -29.09 -9.31
C ALA A 488 12.26 -28.12 -9.06
N GLY A 489 13.50 -28.59 -9.23
CA GLY A 489 14.71 -27.77 -9.13
C GLY A 489 14.78 -26.66 -10.17
N SER A 490 14.22 -26.87 -11.37
CA SER A 490 14.20 -25.85 -12.42
C SER A 490 13.35 -24.62 -12.04
N ILE A 491 12.35 -24.80 -11.17
CA ILE A 491 11.52 -23.69 -10.67
C ILE A 491 12.34 -22.84 -9.68
N THR A 492 13.04 -23.47 -8.72
CA THR A 492 13.97 -22.76 -7.84
C THR A 492 15.08 -22.07 -8.62
N ALA A 493 15.64 -22.74 -9.64
CA ALA A 493 16.63 -22.13 -10.52
C ALA A 493 16.07 -20.88 -11.22
N SER A 494 14.80 -20.87 -11.64
CA SER A 494 14.17 -19.70 -12.25
C SER A 494 14.00 -18.54 -11.27
N LEU A 495 13.66 -18.80 -10.02
CA LEU A 495 13.51 -17.78 -8.98
C LEU A 495 14.87 -17.15 -8.63
N LEU A 496 15.90 -17.99 -8.45
CA LEU A 496 17.28 -17.54 -8.22
C LEU A 496 17.83 -16.81 -9.45
N ALA A 497 17.53 -17.26 -10.67
CA ALA A 497 17.89 -16.58 -11.89
C ALA A 497 17.23 -15.19 -11.99
N CYS A 498 15.95 -15.05 -11.63
CA CYS A 498 15.28 -13.74 -11.55
C CYS A 498 15.97 -12.81 -10.55
N TRP A 499 16.40 -13.33 -9.39
CA TRP A 499 17.17 -12.55 -8.41
C TRP A 499 18.49 -12.05 -8.98
N PHE A 500 19.31 -12.94 -9.54
CA PHE A 500 20.62 -12.57 -10.10
C PHE A 500 20.50 -11.71 -11.35
N ALA A 501 19.54 -11.97 -12.23
CA ALA A 501 19.25 -11.15 -13.40
C ALA A 501 18.86 -9.71 -12.99
N THR A 502 18.00 -9.57 -11.98
CA THR A 502 17.59 -8.28 -11.44
C THR A 502 18.78 -7.51 -10.87
N ARG A 503 19.62 -8.18 -10.07
CA ARG A 503 20.86 -7.61 -9.52
C ARG A 503 21.81 -7.18 -10.62
N TYR A 504 22.05 -8.01 -11.63
CA TYR A 504 22.91 -7.68 -12.76
C TYR A 504 22.39 -6.46 -13.54
N VAL A 505 21.08 -6.40 -13.79
CA VAL A 505 20.47 -5.29 -14.54
C VAL A 505 20.59 -3.97 -13.79
N LEU A 506 20.37 -3.97 -12.47
CA LEU A 506 20.37 -2.77 -11.64
C LEU A 506 21.78 -2.36 -11.17
N MET A 507 22.63 -3.33 -10.80
CA MET A 507 23.95 -3.11 -10.17
C MET A 507 25.13 -3.27 -11.14
N ARG A 508 24.92 -3.83 -12.34
CA ARG A 508 25.97 -4.08 -13.36
C ARG A 508 27.14 -4.96 -12.89
N ASN A 509 26.93 -5.77 -11.86
CA ASN A 509 27.95 -6.66 -11.32
C ASN A 509 28.06 -7.96 -12.15
N ARG A 510 29.26 -8.22 -12.70
CA ARG A 510 29.52 -9.41 -13.53
C ARG A 510 29.35 -10.73 -12.77
N ARG A 511 29.54 -10.74 -11.44
CA ARG A 511 29.31 -11.94 -10.63
C ARG A 511 27.86 -12.40 -10.71
N ASP A 512 26.90 -11.48 -10.68
CA ASP A 512 25.48 -11.83 -10.78
C ASP A 512 25.13 -12.39 -12.17
N LEU A 513 25.78 -11.92 -13.25
CA LEU A 513 25.62 -12.52 -14.58
C LEU A 513 26.15 -13.96 -14.62
N LEU A 514 27.30 -14.22 -13.99
CA LEU A 514 27.85 -15.57 -13.89
C LEU A 514 26.92 -16.50 -13.10
N LEU A 515 26.38 -16.03 -11.98
CA LEU A 515 25.43 -16.80 -11.16
C LEU A 515 24.12 -17.06 -11.91
N TRP A 516 23.66 -16.10 -12.72
CA TRP A 516 22.54 -16.31 -13.63
C TRP A 516 22.86 -17.40 -14.68
N LEU A 517 24.04 -17.37 -15.30
CA LEU A 517 24.48 -18.43 -16.23
C LEU A 517 24.50 -19.81 -15.56
N VAL A 518 25.01 -19.89 -14.32
CA VAL A 518 24.98 -21.13 -13.53
C VAL A 518 23.54 -21.62 -13.32
N MET A 519 22.58 -20.72 -13.04
CA MET A 519 21.18 -21.10 -12.95
C MET A 519 20.60 -21.59 -14.27
N THR A 520 20.98 -21.00 -15.42
CA THR A 520 20.55 -21.50 -16.74
C THR A 520 21.08 -22.90 -17.07
N ALA A 521 22.23 -23.29 -16.51
CA ALA A 521 22.79 -24.62 -16.70
C ALA A 521 22.01 -25.70 -15.93
N VAL A 522 21.39 -25.37 -14.79
CA VAL A 522 20.68 -26.36 -13.95
C VAL A 522 19.58 -27.10 -14.71
N PRO A 523 18.64 -26.43 -15.42
CA PRO A 523 17.64 -27.11 -16.25
C PRO A 523 18.22 -27.96 -17.38
N VAL A 524 19.38 -27.58 -17.93
CA VAL A 524 20.07 -28.35 -18.99
C VAL A 524 20.61 -29.64 -18.39
N LEU A 525 21.26 -29.57 -17.23
CA LEU A 525 21.75 -30.74 -16.50
C LEU A 525 20.60 -31.65 -16.03
N ALA A 526 19.49 -31.06 -15.57
CA ALA A 526 18.26 -31.77 -15.21
C ALA A 526 17.47 -32.30 -16.42
N ASN A 527 17.88 -31.97 -17.64
CA ASN A 527 17.21 -32.37 -18.87
C ASN A 527 15.73 -31.89 -18.93
N THR A 528 15.41 -30.70 -18.41
CA THR A 528 14.01 -30.22 -18.30
C THR A 528 13.65 -29.22 -19.41
N ARG A 529 12.83 -29.64 -20.38
CA ARG A 529 12.48 -28.86 -21.59
C ARG A 529 11.93 -27.46 -21.26
N THR A 530 10.85 -27.38 -20.47
CA THR A 530 10.29 -26.11 -20.01
C THR A 530 11.28 -25.28 -19.20
N GLY A 531 12.02 -25.95 -18.31
CA GLY A 531 12.95 -25.29 -17.40
C GLY A 531 14.05 -24.54 -18.14
N MET A 532 14.56 -25.08 -19.24
CA MET A 532 15.59 -24.41 -20.05
C MET A 532 15.06 -23.08 -20.59
N ILE A 533 13.86 -23.08 -21.15
CA ILE A 533 13.22 -21.87 -21.71
C ILE A 533 12.90 -20.87 -20.59
N ALA A 534 12.23 -21.33 -19.53
CA ALA A 534 11.78 -20.48 -18.43
C ALA A 534 12.96 -19.76 -17.74
N VAL A 535 14.05 -20.49 -17.44
CA VAL A 535 15.22 -19.90 -16.78
C VAL A 535 16.00 -18.98 -17.72
N ALA A 536 16.19 -19.36 -18.99
CA ALA A 536 16.91 -18.54 -19.96
C ALA A 536 16.21 -17.19 -20.25
N LEU A 537 14.87 -17.16 -20.21
CA LEU A 537 14.10 -15.92 -20.44
C LEU A 537 14.09 -14.96 -19.25
N THR A 538 14.55 -15.38 -18.06
CA THR A 538 14.54 -14.51 -16.86
C THR A 538 15.38 -13.25 -17.00
N LEU A 539 16.49 -13.28 -17.74
CA LEU A 539 17.34 -12.10 -17.99
C LEU A 539 16.74 -11.13 -19.02
N PRO A 540 16.41 -11.55 -20.26
CA PRO A 540 15.84 -10.64 -21.25
C PRO A 540 14.46 -10.11 -20.87
N LEU A 541 13.72 -10.80 -19.99
CA LEU A 541 12.35 -10.42 -19.62
C LEU A 541 12.20 -9.89 -18.18
N VAL A 542 13.29 -9.66 -17.45
CA VAL A 542 13.24 -9.04 -16.11
C VAL A 542 12.56 -7.68 -16.19
N LEU A 543 11.67 -7.35 -15.25
CA LEU A 543 10.89 -6.10 -15.28
C LEU A 543 11.67 -4.88 -14.80
N ALA A 544 12.91 -5.07 -14.33
CA ALA A 544 13.83 -3.99 -13.99
C ALA A 544 14.19 -3.14 -15.23
N PRO A 545 14.36 -1.81 -15.11
CA PRO A 545 14.66 -0.95 -16.25
C PRO A 545 15.97 -1.35 -16.95
N TRP A 546 15.88 -1.71 -18.24
CA TRP A 546 17.02 -2.12 -19.06
C TRP A 546 16.82 -1.75 -20.53
N SER A 547 17.92 -1.67 -21.28
CA SER A 547 17.92 -1.32 -22.71
C SER A 547 17.13 -2.34 -23.53
N ILE A 548 16.17 -1.84 -24.32
CA ILE A 548 15.36 -2.64 -25.24
C ILE A 548 16.25 -3.40 -26.23
N LEU A 549 17.27 -2.75 -26.78
CA LEU A 549 18.20 -3.38 -27.73
C LEU A 549 18.89 -4.60 -27.13
N ARG A 550 19.36 -4.52 -25.88
CA ARG A 550 20.00 -5.66 -25.21
C ARG A 550 19.04 -6.82 -24.97
N ARG A 551 17.77 -6.52 -24.67
CA ARG A 551 16.73 -7.54 -24.53
C ARG A 551 16.48 -8.25 -25.87
N LEU A 552 16.33 -7.48 -26.95
CA LEU A 552 16.11 -8.02 -28.29
C LEU A 552 17.30 -8.87 -28.75
N LEU A 553 18.54 -8.43 -28.51
CA LEU A 553 19.74 -9.21 -28.82
C LEU A 553 19.78 -10.54 -28.08
N LEU A 554 19.49 -10.54 -26.76
CA LEU A 554 19.42 -11.80 -26.01
C LEU A 554 18.29 -12.70 -26.51
N ILE A 555 17.11 -12.15 -26.78
CA ILE A 555 15.98 -12.92 -27.33
C ILE A 555 16.34 -13.52 -28.69
N ALA A 556 17.13 -12.83 -29.52
CA ALA A 556 17.57 -13.33 -30.82
C ALA A 556 18.63 -14.44 -30.72
N ILE A 557 19.46 -14.43 -29.68
CA ILE A 557 20.53 -15.43 -29.47
C ILE A 557 19.98 -16.73 -28.87
N LEU A 558 18.95 -16.66 -28.03
CA LEU A 558 18.40 -17.82 -27.33
C LEU A 558 17.93 -18.96 -28.26
N PRO A 559 17.26 -18.72 -29.40
CA PRO A 559 16.92 -19.77 -30.36
C PRO A 559 18.11 -20.53 -30.91
N VAL A 560 19.25 -19.86 -31.17
CA VAL A 560 20.46 -20.50 -31.69
C VAL A 560 21.05 -21.47 -30.66
N ILE A 561 21.10 -21.03 -29.39
CA ILE A 561 21.54 -21.89 -28.29
C ILE A 561 20.55 -23.05 -28.08
N GLY A 562 19.24 -22.76 -28.15
CA GLY A 562 18.19 -23.75 -28.04
C GLY A 562 18.28 -24.82 -29.11
N LEU A 563 18.59 -24.44 -30.36
CA LEU A 563 18.81 -25.35 -31.49
C LEU A 563 20.03 -26.25 -31.26
N ALA A 564 21.14 -25.68 -30.78
CA ALA A 564 22.34 -26.46 -30.46
C ALA A 564 22.08 -27.49 -29.35
N ILE A 565 21.34 -27.10 -28.30
CA ILE A 565 20.92 -28.01 -27.22
C ILE A 565 19.95 -29.07 -27.74
N PHE A 566 18.99 -28.67 -28.59
CA PHE A 566 18.01 -29.58 -29.21
C PHE A 566 18.69 -30.71 -29.96
N GLN A 567 19.78 -30.44 -30.68
CA GLN A 567 20.53 -31.43 -31.46
C GLN A 567 21.36 -32.42 -30.62
N THR A 568 21.46 -32.23 -29.30
CA THR A 568 22.21 -33.17 -28.46
C THR A 568 21.48 -34.50 -28.29
N ASP A 569 22.21 -35.62 -28.34
CA ASP A 569 21.66 -36.97 -28.19
C ASP A 569 20.79 -37.13 -26.94
N ARG A 570 21.17 -36.49 -25.83
CA ARG A 570 20.44 -36.56 -24.55
C ARG A 570 19.06 -35.91 -24.63
N ILE A 571 18.93 -34.84 -25.41
CA ILE A 571 17.68 -34.11 -25.60
C ILE A 571 16.80 -34.84 -26.62
N GLN A 572 17.40 -35.35 -27.70
CA GLN A 572 16.73 -36.18 -28.70
C GLN A 572 16.14 -37.46 -28.09
N LYS A 573 16.93 -38.23 -27.32
CA LYS A 573 16.49 -39.42 -26.55
C LYS A 573 15.39 -39.13 -25.54
N LYS A 574 15.32 -37.89 -25.02
CA LYS A 574 14.26 -37.49 -24.10
C LYS A 574 13.00 -37.04 -24.83
N MET A 575 13.12 -36.43 -26.01
CA MET A 575 11.98 -35.86 -26.75
C MET A 575 11.26 -36.89 -27.61
N PHE A 576 11.95 -37.91 -28.09
CA PHE A 576 11.40 -38.89 -29.02
C PHE A 576 11.63 -40.31 -28.51
N TYR A 577 10.67 -41.22 -28.71
CA TYR A 577 10.79 -42.63 -28.31
C TYR A 577 11.84 -43.36 -29.17
N SER A 578 11.94 -43.01 -30.45
CA SER A 578 13.00 -43.41 -31.38
C SER A 578 14.36 -42.85 -30.99
N GLY A 579 14.35 -41.77 -30.21
CA GLY A 579 15.50 -41.01 -29.80
C GLY A 579 16.05 -40.03 -30.82
N HIS A 580 15.37 -39.78 -31.94
CA HIS A 580 15.69 -38.75 -32.93
C HIS A 580 14.42 -38.14 -33.53
N GLY A 581 14.41 -36.82 -33.76
CA GLY A 581 13.30 -36.14 -34.41
C GLY A 581 13.58 -34.67 -34.73
N THR A 582 12.69 -34.05 -35.49
CA THR A 582 12.86 -32.70 -36.02
C THR A 582 12.20 -31.62 -35.14
N ILE A 583 12.60 -30.37 -35.31
CA ILE A 583 11.95 -29.24 -34.62
C ILE A 583 10.51 -29.08 -35.08
N ASP A 584 10.21 -29.36 -36.35
CA ASP A 584 8.86 -29.25 -36.88
C ASP A 584 7.94 -30.30 -36.25
N GLU A 585 8.41 -31.55 -36.13
CA GLU A 585 7.71 -32.62 -35.40
C GLU A 585 7.47 -32.23 -33.92
N ALA A 586 8.50 -31.73 -33.24
CA ALA A 586 8.38 -31.27 -31.86
C ALA A 586 7.41 -30.09 -31.71
N THR A 587 7.44 -29.12 -32.63
CA THR A 587 6.60 -27.92 -32.62
C THR A 587 5.15 -28.29 -32.89
N THR A 588 4.91 -29.12 -33.90
CA THR A 588 3.59 -29.66 -34.24
C THR A 588 3.02 -30.47 -33.08
N ALA A 589 3.82 -31.35 -32.46
CA ALA A 589 3.40 -32.10 -31.27
C ALA A 589 3.01 -31.18 -30.10
N VAL A 590 3.79 -30.12 -29.83
CA VAL A 590 3.48 -29.15 -28.76
C VAL A 590 2.23 -28.33 -29.08
N ILE A 591 2.08 -27.84 -30.32
CA ILE A 591 0.88 -27.10 -30.74
C ILE A 591 -0.34 -28.00 -30.59
N ASN A 592 -0.29 -29.22 -31.10
CA ASN A 592 -1.36 -30.20 -30.96
C ASN A 592 -1.63 -30.52 -29.49
N MET A 593 -0.65 -30.58 -28.60
CA MET A 593 -0.92 -30.74 -27.15
C MET A 593 -1.62 -29.55 -26.51
N VAL A 594 -1.33 -28.33 -26.95
CA VAL A 594 -1.87 -27.09 -26.38
C VAL A 594 -3.28 -26.80 -26.91
N THR A 595 -3.48 -26.95 -28.22
CA THR A 595 -4.77 -26.70 -28.89
C THR A 595 -5.67 -27.94 -28.86
N GLY A 596 -5.09 -29.13 -28.68
CA GLY A 596 -5.70 -30.45 -28.89
C GLY A 596 -6.51 -30.56 -30.16
N GLY A 597 -5.96 -30.01 -31.25
CA GLY A 597 -6.23 -30.51 -32.58
C GLY A 597 -5.22 -31.61 -32.92
N GLY A 598 -5.67 -32.68 -33.54
CA GLY A 598 -4.81 -33.67 -34.22
C GLY A 598 -4.08 -34.69 -33.34
N HIS A 599 -3.69 -35.79 -33.97
CA HIS A 599 -2.87 -36.86 -33.42
C HIS A 599 -1.53 -36.26 -32.91
N VAL A 600 -1.16 -36.50 -31.66
CA VAL A 600 0.24 -36.33 -31.23
C VAL A 600 0.99 -37.49 -31.87
N ASP A 601 2.01 -37.19 -32.68
CA ASP A 601 2.79 -38.22 -33.35
C ASP A 601 3.25 -39.29 -32.35
N THR A 602 3.13 -40.56 -32.73
CA THR A 602 3.38 -41.70 -31.83
C THR A 602 4.79 -41.71 -31.26
N ASP A 603 5.73 -41.07 -31.96
CA ASP A 603 7.13 -41.03 -31.59
C ASP A 603 7.50 -39.90 -30.61
N PHE A 604 6.62 -38.91 -30.36
CA PHE A 604 6.94 -37.84 -29.43
C PHE A 604 6.74 -38.28 -27.96
N ALA A 605 7.81 -38.32 -27.18
CA ALA A 605 7.80 -38.80 -25.81
C ALA A 605 7.03 -37.87 -24.88
N THR A 606 5.89 -38.36 -24.37
CA THR A 606 5.05 -37.67 -23.37
C THR A 606 5.00 -38.45 -22.06
N SER A 607 4.87 -37.75 -20.94
CA SER A 607 4.68 -38.33 -19.61
C SER A 607 3.22 -38.81 -19.36
N GLY A 608 2.51 -39.23 -20.41
CA GLY A 608 1.06 -39.53 -20.35
C GLY A 608 0.16 -38.29 -20.46
N ARG A 609 0.73 -37.15 -20.87
CA ARG A 609 0.06 -35.85 -20.96
C ARG A 609 -1.07 -35.84 -22.00
N SER A 610 -0.86 -36.48 -23.15
CA SER A 610 -1.89 -36.62 -24.19
C SER A 610 -3.14 -37.33 -23.65
N VAL A 611 -2.94 -38.46 -22.96
CA VAL A 611 -4.01 -39.27 -22.37
C VAL A 611 -4.76 -38.51 -21.27
N LEU A 612 -4.04 -37.79 -20.41
CA LEU A 612 -4.68 -36.95 -19.38
C LEU A 612 -5.50 -35.82 -20.00
N ASN A 613 -4.97 -35.15 -21.03
CA ASN A 613 -5.65 -34.04 -21.70
C ASN A 613 -6.98 -34.50 -22.30
N ASP A 614 -6.99 -35.65 -22.98
CA ASP A 614 -8.20 -36.23 -23.57
C ASP A 614 -9.22 -36.63 -22.49
N ALA A 615 -8.76 -37.10 -21.33
CA ALA A 615 -9.63 -37.41 -20.20
C ALA A 615 -10.25 -36.14 -19.57
N LEU A 616 -9.48 -35.07 -19.40
CA LEU A 616 -9.96 -33.81 -18.82
C LEU A 616 -10.89 -33.05 -19.77
N ARG A 617 -10.69 -33.17 -21.09
CA ARG A 617 -11.52 -32.50 -22.12
C ARG A 617 -13.00 -32.83 -22.01
N ARG A 618 -13.34 -34.10 -21.81
CA ARG A 618 -14.74 -34.52 -21.66
C ARG A 618 -15.44 -33.81 -20.50
N GLY A 619 -14.76 -33.64 -19.37
CA GLY A 619 -15.33 -32.90 -18.24
C GLY A 619 -15.26 -31.38 -18.37
N LEU A 620 -14.36 -30.81 -19.19
CA LEU A 620 -14.26 -29.36 -19.36
C LEU A 620 -15.53 -28.75 -19.95
N ASP A 621 -16.24 -29.46 -20.81
CA ASP A 621 -17.50 -28.98 -21.39
C ASP A 621 -18.66 -29.04 -20.39
N GLU A 622 -18.64 -30.02 -19.46
CA GLU A 622 -19.68 -30.22 -18.45
C GLU A 622 -19.73 -29.10 -17.40
N ALA A 623 -18.58 -28.53 -17.05
CA ALA A 623 -18.47 -27.45 -16.06
C ALA A 623 -17.56 -26.31 -16.55
N TYR A 624 -17.81 -25.81 -17.75
CA TYR A 624 -16.95 -24.85 -18.45
C TYR A 624 -16.59 -23.60 -17.64
N PHE A 625 -17.57 -22.93 -17.04
CA PHE A 625 -17.36 -21.64 -16.35
C PHE A 625 -16.84 -21.80 -14.92
N PHE A 626 -17.33 -22.82 -14.22
CA PHE A 626 -17.17 -22.98 -12.78
C PHE A 626 -16.15 -24.06 -12.43
N GLY A 627 -16.01 -25.11 -13.25
CA GLY A 627 -15.13 -26.22 -12.96
C GLY A 627 -15.74 -27.19 -11.95
N HIS A 628 -14.93 -28.17 -11.53
CA HIS A 628 -15.40 -29.38 -10.84
C HIS A 628 -15.10 -29.42 -9.34
N GLY A 629 -14.37 -28.44 -8.80
CA GLY A 629 -13.93 -28.46 -7.41
C GLY A 629 -12.43 -28.64 -7.26
N SER A 630 -11.88 -28.12 -6.16
CA SER A 630 -10.44 -28.18 -5.86
C SER A 630 -9.93 -29.62 -5.82
N ASN A 631 -8.81 -29.91 -6.49
CA ASN A 631 -8.11 -31.21 -6.47
C ASN A 631 -8.91 -32.41 -7.04
N THR A 632 -9.99 -32.17 -7.79
CA THR A 632 -10.78 -33.25 -8.41
C THR A 632 -10.04 -34.00 -9.51
N THR A 633 -8.99 -33.40 -10.08
CA THR A 633 -8.19 -34.05 -11.13
C THR A 633 -7.24 -35.12 -10.60
N GLU A 634 -6.92 -35.14 -9.30
CA GLU A 634 -5.98 -36.10 -8.69
C GLU A 634 -6.51 -37.55 -8.79
N ALA A 635 -7.80 -37.76 -8.56
CA ALA A 635 -8.42 -39.09 -8.67
C ALA A 635 -8.43 -39.60 -10.11
N ILE A 636 -8.74 -38.73 -11.08
CA ILE A 636 -8.71 -39.02 -12.52
C ILE A 636 -7.28 -39.39 -12.93
N SER A 637 -6.32 -38.60 -12.48
CA SER A 637 -4.91 -38.80 -12.75
C SER A 637 -4.38 -40.12 -12.23
N MET A 638 -4.66 -40.44 -10.96
CA MET A 638 -4.23 -41.70 -10.33
C MET A 638 -4.82 -42.92 -11.03
N ARG A 639 -6.07 -42.84 -11.48
CA ARG A 639 -6.73 -43.92 -12.23
C ARG A 639 -6.06 -44.16 -13.59
N ILE A 640 -5.69 -43.11 -14.30
CA ILE A 640 -5.22 -43.20 -15.70
C ILE A 640 -3.71 -43.42 -15.80
N THR A 641 -2.94 -42.63 -15.07
CA THR A 641 -1.48 -42.58 -15.23
C THR A 641 -0.73 -43.33 -14.12
N ARG A 642 -1.43 -43.75 -13.05
CA ARG A 642 -0.83 -44.23 -11.79
C ARG A 642 0.12 -43.24 -11.12
N VAL A 643 0.16 -42.01 -11.62
CA VAL A 643 0.91 -40.89 -11.08
C VAL A 643 -0.11 -39.89 -10.56
N ALA A 644 0.08 -39.39 -9.34
CA ALA A 644 -0.85 -38.43 -8.75
C ALA A 644 -0.89 -37.11 -9.56
N HIS A 645 0.22 -36.78 -10.22
CA HIS A 645 0.55 -35.43 -10.71
C HIS A 645 1.25 -35.39 -12.09
N PRO A 646 0.67 -35.98 -13.15
CA PRO A 646 1.12 -35.82 -14.53
C PRO A 646 1.07 -34.36 -14.96
N HIS A 647 1.95 -34.00 -15.89
CA HIS A 647 2.23 -32.62 -16.27
C HIS A 647 1.10 -32.03 -17.14
N ASN A 648 0.27 -31.10 -16.64
CA ASN A 648 -0.44 -30.05 -17.41
C ASN A 648 -1.32 -29.15 -16.53
N ASP A 649 -0.80 -28.06 -15.96
CA ASP A 649 -1.57 -27.33 -14.95
C ASP A 649 -2.57 -26.31 -15.46
N TRP A 650 -2.44 -25.77 -16.66
CA TRP A 650 -3.46 -24.83 -17.15
C TRP A 650 -4.82 -25.51 -17.38
N LEU A 651 -4.81 -26.72 -17.97
CA LEU A 651 -6.04 -27.50 -18.18
C LEU A 651 -6.60 -28.01 -16.85
N ARG A 652 -5.74 -28.37 -15.89
CA ARG A 652 -6.17 -28.79 -14.56
C ARG A 652 -6.75 -27.63 -13.77
N LEU A 653 -6.13 -26.44 -13.82
CA LEU A 653 -6.66 -25.23 -13.22
C LEU A 653 -8.05 -24.92 -13.78
N ARG A 654 -8.20 -25.01 -15.11
CA ARG A 654 -9.48 -24.80 -15.78
C ARG A 654 -10.51 -25.88 -15.43
N TYR A 655 -10.09 -27.12 -15.30
CA TYR A 655 -10.97 -28.22 -14.89
C TYR A 655 -11.44 -28.04 -13.45
N GLU A 656 -10.54 -27.69 -12.52
CA GLU A 656 -10.84 -27.59 -11.09
C GLU A 656 -11.60 -26.30 -10.72
N TYR A 657 -11.20 -25.16 -11.30
CA TYR A 657 -11.70 -23.83 -10.92
C TYR A 657 -12.46 -23.10 -12.03
N GLY A 658 -12.64 -23.74 -13.18
CA GLY A 658 -13.39 -23.20 -14.31
C GLY A 658 -12.66 -22.08 -15.06
N LEU A 659 -13.30 -21.61 -16.13
CA LEU A 659 -12.82 -20.44 -16.87
C LEU A 659 -12.77 -19.19 -15.96
N ILE A 660 -13.77 -18.98 -15.11
CA ILE A 660 -13.84 -17.79 -14.24
C ILE A 660 -12.66 -17.78 -13.26
N GLY A 661 -12.41 -18.89 -12.55
CA GLY A 661 -11.29 -19.00 -11.62
C GLY A 661 -9.95 -18.81 -12.31
N THR A 662 -9.80 -19.36 -13.52
CA THR A 662 -8.58 -19.22 -14.34
C THR A 662 -8.33 -17.77 -14.74
N LEU A 663 -9.35 -17.09 -15.27
CA LEU A 663 -9.26 -15.67 -15.65
C LEU A 663 -9.01 -14.77 -14.44
N LEU A 664 -9.63 -15.08 -13.31
CA LEU A 664 -9.47 -14.37 -12.07
C LEU A 664 -8.05 -14.52 -11.53
N PHE A 665 -7.48 -15.73 -11.56
CA PHE A 665 -6.09 -15.96 -11.17
C PHE A 665 -5.11 -15.19 -12.06
N ALA A 666 -5.32 -15.24 -13.38
CA ALA A 666 -4.49 -14.51 -14.35
C ALA A 666 -4.59 -12.99 -14.12
N ALA A 667 -5.79 -12.45 -13.92
CA ALA A 667 -6.01 -11.05 -13.61
C ALA A 667 -5.32 -10.63 -12.31
N THR A 668 -5.42 -11.43 -11.24
CA THR A 668 -4.74 -11.18 -9.96
C THR A 668 -3.22 -11.11 -10.15
N ILE A 669 -2.62 -12.03 -10.91
CA ILE A 669 -1.18 -11.99 -11.23
C ILE A 669 -0.82 -10.71 -11.98
N LEU A 670 -1.55 -10.36 -13.04
CA LEU A 670 -1.27 -9.16 -13.84
C LEU A 670 -1.38 -7.87 -13.02
N ILE A 671 -2.41 -7.77 -12.17
CA ILE A 671 -2.60 -6.64 -11.27
C ILE A 671 -1.46 -6.58 -10.24
N GLN A 672 -1.06 -7.71 -9.66
CA GLN A 672 0.08 -7.77 -8.72
C GLN A 672 1.39 -7.34 -9.39
N ILE A 673 1.65 -7.79 -10.62
CA ILE A 673 2.83 -7.38 -11.40
C ILE A 673 2.82 -5.87 -11.60
N TRP A 674 1.71 -5.31 -12.06
CA TRP A 674 1.58 -3.88 -12.32
C TRP A 674 1.76 -3.04 -11.04
N HIS A 675 1.10 -3.45 -9.95
CA HIS A 675 1.18 -2.76 -8.66
C HIS A 675 2.60 -2.81 -8.09
N GLY A 676 3.23 -3.99 -8.09
CA GLY A 676 4.61 -4.16 -7.63
C GLY A 676 5.63 -3.41 -8.50
N TRP A 677 5.43 -3.39 -9.82
CA TRP A 677 6.27 -2.60 -10.74
C TRP A 677 6.20 -1.10 -10.44
N ARG A 678 5.00 -0.57 -10.21
CA ARG A 678 4.81 0.83 -9.83
C ARG A 678 5.48 1.14 -8.49
N ALA A 679 5.33 0.26 -7.50
CA ALA A 679 5.97 0.41 -6.19
C ALA A 679 7.50 0.31 -6.27
N ALA A 680 8.06 -0.55 -7.14
CA ALA A 680 9.51 -0.69 -7.30
C ALA A 680 10.17 0.61 -7.80
N ARG A 681 9.47 1.42 -8.59
CA ARG A 681 9.98 2.69 -9.13
C ARG A 681 10.12 3.80 -8.09
N SER A 682 9.40 3.71 -6.98
CA SER A 682 9.54 4.66 -5.85
C SER A 682 10.59 4.24 -4.83
N ILE A 683 11.29 3.12 -5.05
CA ILE A 683 12.32 2.61 -4.14
C ILE A 683 13.69 2.85 -4.79
N PRO A 684 14.67 3.46 -4.06
CA PRO A 684 16.01 3.65 -4.58
C PRO A 684 16.75 2.33 -4.80
N ILE A 685 17.67 2.31 -5.76
CA ILE A 685 18.63 1.22 -5.94
C ILE A 685 19.63 1.27 -4.78
N PRO A 686 20.03 0.15 -4.16
CA PRO A 686 19.73 -1.26 -4.50
C PRO A 686 18.49 -1.85 -3.80
N LEU A 687 17.75 -1.05 -3.03
CA LEU A 687 16.67 -1.57 -2.17
C LEU A 687 15.49 -2.14 -2.96
N ASN A 688 15.29 -1.68 -4.21
CA ASN A 688 14.23 -2.13 -5.10
C ASN A 688 14.45 -3.51 -5.75
N ILE A 689 15.63 -4.13 -5.57
CA ILE A 689 15.98 -5.43 -6.17
C ILE A 689 14.96 -6.52 -5.79
N HIS A 690 14.55 -6.60 -4.52
CA HIS A 690 13.60 -7.60 -4.03
C HIS A 690 12.24 -7.50 -4.72
N MET A 691 11.75 -6.27 -4.91
CA MET A 691 10.47 -6.02 -5.57
C MET A 691 10.55 -6.42 -7.04
N TYR A 692 11.58 -5.95 -7.77
CA TYR A 692 11.75 -6.29 -9.19
C TYR A 692 11.95 -7.79 -9.42
N ALA A 693 12.72 -8.47 -8.57
CA ALA A 693 12.91 -9.92 -8.66
C ALA A 693 11.60 -10.67 -8.40
N GLY A 694 10.84 -10.28 -7.38
CA GLY A 694 9.55 -10.89 -7.03
C GLY A 694 8.48 -10.74 -8.12
N ILE A 695 8.37 -9.58 -8.76
CA ILE A 695 7.42 -9.39 -9.88
C ILE A 695 7.89 -10.09 -11.16
N SER A 696 9.20 -10.10 -11.43
CA SER A 696 9.74 -10.73 -12.64
C SER A 696 9.60 -12.25 -12.61
N ALA A 697 9.61 -12.85 -11.41
CA ALA A 697 9.41 -14.28 -11.19
C ALA A 697 8.02 -14.80 -11.61
N PHE A 698 7.00 -13.94 -11.76
CA PHE A 698 5.71 -14.38 -12.30
C PHE A 698 5.80 -14.83 -13.76
N LEU A 699 6.77 -14.34 -14.52
CA LEU A 699 6.91 -14.66 -15.94
C LEU A 699 7.42 -16.07 -16.21
N PRO A 700 8.57 -16.53 -15.65
CA PRO A 700 8.95 -17.93 -15.76
C PRO A 700 7.91 -18.84 -15.12
N MET A 701 7.24 -18.41 -14.05
CA MET A 701 6.14 -19.16 -13.44
C MET A 701 4.98 -19.38 -14.42
N ALA A 702 4.56 -18.36 -15.15
CA ALA A 702 3.52 -18.47 -16.18
C ALA A 702 3.92 -19.44 -17.31
N ILE A 703 5.20 -19.46 -17.70
CA ILE A 703 5.72 -20.43 -18.67
C ILE A 703 5.58 -21.86 -18.13
N PHE A 704 5.98 -22.09 -16.88
CA PHE A 704 5.80 -23.40 -16.27
C PHE A 704 4.31 -23.78 -16.16
N MET A 705 3.39 -22.85 -15.91
CA MET A 705 1.96 -23.18 -15.78
C MET A 705 1.36 -23.78 -17.05
N LEU A 706 1.90 -23.38 -18.21
CA LEU A 706 1.45 -23.88 -19.50
C LEU A 706 1.90 -25.33 -19.75
N SER A 707 2.95 -25.80 -19.10
CA SER A 707 3.60 -27.06 -19.46
C SER A 707 3.89 -28.04 -18.32
N ASP A 708 3.88 -27.62 -17.06
CA ASP A 708 4.34 -28.37 -15.88
C ASP A 708 3.37 -28.27 -14.70
N ASN A 709 3.60 -29.03 -13.62
CA ASN A 709 2.73 -29.11 -12.44
C ASN A 709 2.90 -27.94 -11.44
N VAL A 710 2.81 -26.71 -11.94
CA VAL A 710 3.06 -25.47 -11.21
C VAL A 710 2.17 -25.18 -10.01
N ILE A 711 0.89 -25.52 -9.98
CA ILE A 711 0.00 -25.30 -8.84
C ILE A 711 0.51 -26.06 -7.62
N LEU A 712 1.05 -27.27 -7.84
CA LEU A 712 1.78 -27.98 -6.79
C LEU A 712 3.06 -27.27 -6.39
N TYR A 713 3.82 -26.75 -7.34
CA TYR A 713 5.13 -26.16 -7.07
C TYR A 713 5.09 -24.71 -6.55
N VAL A 714 4.05 -23.94 -6.86
CA VAL A 714 3.80 -22.57 -6.36
C VAL A 714 3.62 -22.59 -4.85
N ALA A 715 2.98 -23.63 -4.32
CA ALA A 715 2.84 -23.80 -2.88
C ALA A 715 4.18 -24.00 -2.13
N TRP A 716 5.23 -24.42 -2.84
CA TRP A 716 6.54 -24.74 -2.26
C TRP A 716 7.55 -23.63 -2.56
N PHE A 717 7.65 -23.23 -3.81
CA PHE A 717 8.65 -22.28 -4.31
C PHE A 717 8.11 -20.84 -4.44
N GLY A 718 6.79 -20.67 -4.58
CA GLY A 718 6.15 -19.35 -4.55
C GLY A 718 6.35 -18.61 -3.22
N ASN A 719 6.63 -19.35 -2.13
CA ASN A 719 6.96 -18.75 -0.83
C ASN A 719 8.17 -17.82 -0.90
N LEU A 720 9.22 -18.21 -1.63
CA LEU A 720 10.41 -17.36 -1.80
C LEU A 720 10.07 -16.11 -2.62
N GLN A 721 9.35 -16.27 -3.73
CA GLN A 721 8.91 -15.15 -4.56
C GLN A 721 8.09 -14.14 -3.76
N PHE A 722 7.09 -14.61 -3.02
CA PHE A 722 6.22 -13.72 -2.24
C PHE A 722 6.91 -13.13 -1.02
N ALA A 723 7.86 -13.85 -0.41
CA ALA A 723 8.74 -13.26 0.60
C ALA A 723 9.53 -12.07 0.04
N MET A 724 10.05 -12.15 -1.19
CA MET A 724 10.73 -11.04 -1.85
C MET A 724 9.78 -9.87 -2.16
N LEU A 725 8.55 -10.16 -2.59
CA LEU A 725 7.51 -9.13 -2.75
C LEU A 725 7.18 -8.47 -1.41
N GLY A 726 7.00 -9.26 -0.35
CA GLY A 726 6.75 -8.79 1.01
C GLY A 726 7.85 -7.87 1.51
N LEU A 727 9.12 -8.26 1.36
CA LEU A 727 10.28 -7.41 1.66
C LEU A 727 10.27 -6.13 0.85
N GLY A 728 9.96 -6.22 -0.45
CA GLY A 728 9.81 -5.06 -1.32
C GLY A 728 8.78 -4.07 -0.80
N TYR A 729 7.61 -4.55 -0.34
CA TYR A 729 6.57 -3.69 0.24
C TYR A 729 6.97 -3.10 1.60
N ALA A 730 7.67 -3.87 2.44
CA ALA A 730 8.21 -3.37 3.70
C ALA A 730 9.23 -2.24 3.48
N ILE A 731 10.12 -2.42 2.51
CA ILE A 731 11.11 -1.42 2.09
C ILE A 731 10.43 -0.18 1.50
N ALA A 732 9.46 -0.35 0.60
CA ALA A 732 8.73 0.75 -0.02
C ALA A 732 8.11 1.68 1.02
N HIS A 733 7.50 1.08 2.05
CA HIS A 733 6.90 1.82 3.14
C HIS A 733 7.96 2.50 4.03
N GLN A 734 9.07 1.83 4.35
CA GLN A 734 10.15 2.40 5.15
C GLN A 734 10.89 3.54 4.47
N VAL A 735 11.12 3.45 3.16
CA VAL A 735 11.71 4.55 2.36
C VAL A 735 10.80 5.76 2.39
N CYS A 736 9.51 5.57 2.11
CA CYS A 736 8.50 6.63 2.20
C CYS A 736 8.47 7.27 3.61
N ALA A 737 8.55 6.46 4.67
CA ALA A 737 8.61 6.95 6.04
C ALA A 737 9.91 7.70 6.39
N THR A 738 11.05 7.29 5.82
CA THR A 738 12.36 7.92 6.05
C THR A 738 12.47 9.23 5.27
N GLU A 739 11.97 9.28 4.04
CA GLU A 739 11.84 10.53 3.27
C GLU A 739 10.90 11.51 3.97
N LEU A 740 9.79 11.04 4.56
CA LEU A 740 8.95 11.86 5.42
C LEU A 740 9.73 12.40 6.64
N ARG A 741 10.53 11.57 7.31
CA ARG A 741 11.32 11.96 8.49
C ARG A 741 12.50 12.88 8.19
N ALA A 742 13.12 12.77 7.02
CA ALA A 742 14.18 13.68 6.58
C ALA A 742 13.62 15.01 6.06
N ALA A 743 12.33 15.03 5.69
CA ALA A 743 11.60 16.23 5.26
C ALA A 743 10.83 16.93 6.40
N THR A 744 10.76 16.33 7.60
CA THR A 744 10.27 16.92 8.85
C THR A 744 11.43 17.36 9.72
#